data_AF-A0A7W8KGH7-F1
#
_entry.id   AF-A0A7W8KGH7-F1
#
_cell.length_a   1.000
_cell.length_b   1.000
_cell.length_c   1.000
_cell.angle_alpha   90.00
_cell.angle_beta   90.00
_cell.angle_gamma   90.00
#
_symmetry.space_group_name_H-M   'P 1'
#
loop_
_entity.id
_entity.type
_entity.pdbx_description
1 polymer ?
#
loop_
_entity_poly.entity_id
_entity_poly.type
_entity_poly.pdbx_seq_one_letter_code
_entity_poly.pdbx_strand_id
1 'polypeptide(L)'
;MAVQLVWFKKDLRVRDHAPLAEAARRGPVLPVFIYEPEQLEHPEFAGHHLTHLNTCLTELRERLADLGAPLVIRHGEAVAVLDELRAEHDVQAVWAHEETGNGVGYQRDRRVRAWARGRGLPFTELPPHGVIRRMRSRDGWAATWEERMAAPVVPVPARLDGTAAYAGRVLLHADLGVPADDRIIPPGGEAEAHAVLASFLAHRGVNYMREMSSPITAADSCSRLSAPLAFGTVSLREVVQATRQRLAQVRGDLHADPRWVRSLRSFESRLHWHCHFIQRLESEPQMEFRSLNRALDGLREDAWNAEHFERWRAGQTGYPMVDACMRSLRATGWLNFRMRALLVSFATQHLWLHWRRPGLVLAREWLDNEPGIHWSQMQMQSGTVGINRLRIYSPTRQAREQDPDGTFIRAWLPELADVPGDFIHTPWVWSGASRLTYPPPIVDELAAGRAARARMTAARATPQFGAEARRIYERHGSRKKAVMRAERKAQGLPEPRPRPTRHTAETRRPAMSDQPDLFGLTPEPPKAIMPAGLPDSWQRALGPEFAAPYFHELKDFLVEERRGHTIFPPAPDVFNALRFTPLEDVKVLILGQDPYHRPGQAHGLSFSVRPGVTIPPSLRNIYKELQADLPGFVPPRHGYLRAWADQGILLLNAVLTVREGQANSHANKGWEHFTDAVIRAVNGKPERVVFVLWGAYARKKRKLITGPQHVVIESAHPSPLSEAKFFGSRPFSQVNAALEQAGRGPIEWQLPAKAEE
;
A
#
# COMPACT_ATOMS: atom_id res chain seq x y z
N MET A 1 33.52 -16.49 -44.85
CA MET A 1 32.65 -15.33 -45.16
C MET A 1 32.65 -14.42 -43.94
N ALA A 2 32.74 -13.12 -44.16
CA ALA A 2 32.62 -12.12 -43.10
C ALA A 2 31.20 -12.12 -42.50
N VAL A 3 31.08 -12.09 -41.16
CA VAL A 3 29.79 -12.23 -40.46
C VAL A 3 29.58 -11.16 -39.39
N GLN A 4 28.31 -10.84 -39.14
CA GLN A 4 27.81 -9.98 -38.09
C GLN A 4 27.25 -10.85 -36.95
N LEU A 5 27.95 -10.93 -35.83
CA LEU A 5 27.51 -11.74 -34.69
C LEU A 5 26.45 -10.98 -33.90
N VAL A 6 25.28 -11.59 -33.67
CA VAL A 6 24.20 -11.03 -32.84
C VAL A 6 24.09 -11.85 -31.56
N TRP A 7 24.46 -11.27 -30.43
CA TRP A 7 24.48 -11.95 -29.14
C TRP A 7 23.20 -11.69 -28.34
N PHE A 8 22.33 -12.70 -28.33
CA PHE A 8 21.09 -12.74 -27.56
C PHE A 8 21.37 -13.09 -26.09
N LYS A 9 20.69 -12.39 -25.18
CA LYS A 9 20.75 -12.62 -23.72
C LYS A 9 19.33 -12.65 -23.14
N LYS A 10 18.81 -11.49 -22.73
CA LYS A 10 17.46 -11.28 -22.17
C LYS A 10 16.58 -10.47 -23.14
N ASP A 11 16.68 -10.78 -24.42
CA ASP A 11 16.04 -10.10 -25.55
C ASP A 11 15.54 -11.12 -26.58
N LEU A 12 14.92 -12.19 -26.10
CA LEU A 12 14.60 -13.40 -26.85
C LEU A 12 13.39 -13.24 -27.79
N ARG A 13 13.52 -12.32 -28.75
CA ARG A 13 12.51 -12.01 -29.77
C ARG A 13 13.16 -11.52 -31.07
N VAL A 14 12.42 -11.56 -32.17
CA VAL A 14 12.86 -10.96 -33.45
C VAL A 14 12.22 -9.59 -33.72
N ARG A 15 11.05 -9.31 -33.12
CA ARG A 15 10.36 -8.02 -33.21
C ARG A 15 11.02 -6.94 -32.38
N ASP A 16 11.03 -5.71 -32.89
CA ASP A 16 11.64 -4.55 -32.22
C ASP A 16 13.09 -4.83 -31.74
N HIS A 17 13.86 -5.58 -32.54
CA HIS A 17 15.19 -6.05 -32.16
C HIS A 17 16.29 -5.32 -32.94
N ALA A 18 16.71 -4.15 -32.43
CA ALA A 18 17.62 -3.25 -33.14
C ALA A 18 18.99 -3.87 -33.50
N PRO A 19 19.67 -4.66 -32.64
CA PRO A 19 20.92 -5.32 -32.99
C PRO A 19 20.80 -6.30 -34.16
N LEU A 20 19.67 -7.03 -34.23
CA LEU A 20 19.41 -7.99 -35.29
C LEU A 20 19.16 -7.28 -36.62
N ALA A 21 18.33 -6.23 -36.59
CA ALA A 21 18.04 -5.42 -37.77
C ALA A 21 19.29 -4.70 -38.31
N GLU A 22 20.17 -4.20 -37.43
CA GLU A 22 21.39 -3.52 -37.85
C GLU A 22 22.45 -4.50 -38.39
N ALA A 23 22.61 -5.66 -37.77
CA ALA A 23 23.46 -6.73 -38.30
C ALA A 23 23.00 -7.18 -39.69
N ALA A 24 21.69 -7.40 -39.87
CA ALA A 24 21.11 -7.83 -41.15
C ALA A 24 21.37 -6.84 -42.31
N ARG A 25 21.46 -5.54 -42.03
CA ARG A 25 21.79 -4.53 -43.06
C ARG A 25 23.25 -4.54 -43.50
N ARG A 26 24.14 -5.15 -42.70
CA ARG A 26 25.59 -5.10 -42.89
C ARG A 26 26.17 -6.36 -43.53
N GLY A 27 25.40 -7.45 -43.59
CA GLY A 27 25.80 -8.68 -44.26
C GLY A 27 25.32 -9.93 -43.51
N PRO A 28 25.97 -11.08 -43.75
CA PRO A 28 25.58 -12.35 -43.15
C PRO A 28 25.54 -12.29 -41.62
N VAL A 29 24.49 -12.85 -41.02
CA VAL A 29 24.21 -12.77 -39.59
C VAL A 29 24.48 -14.12 -38.92
N LEU A 30 25.15 -14.07 -37.77
CA LEU A 30 25.38 -15.20 -36.88
C LEU A 30 24.66 -14.94 -35.55
N PRO A 31 23.38 -15.37 -35.39
CA PRO A 31 22.66 -15.28 -34.13
C PRO A 31 23.24 -16.26 -33.11
N VAL A 32 23.56 -15.80 -31.90
CA VAL A 32 24.20 -16.62 -30.86
C VAL A 32 23.50 -16.45 -29.52
N PHE A 33 23.24 -17.58 -28.84
CA PHE A 33 22.89 -17.63 -27.42
C PHE A 33 23.91 -18.50 -26.66
N ILE A 34 24.28 -18.06 -25.46
CA ILE A 34 25.29 -18.73 -24.63
C ILE A 34 24.66 -19.09 -23.28
N TYR A 35 24.67 -20.38 -22.94
CA TYR A 35 24.48 -20.81 -21.55
C TYR A 35 25.76 -20.56 -20.78
N GLU A 36 25.74 -19.64 -19.83
CA GLU A 36 26.92 -19.22 -19.07
C GLU A 36 26.91 -19.86 -17.67
N PRO A 37 27.89 -20.73 -17.32
CA PRO A 37 27.95 -21.37 -16.01
C PRO A 37 27.83 -20.40 -14.84
N GLU A 38 28.56 -19.26 -14.87
CA GLU A 38 28.49 -18.25 -13.81
C GLU A 38 27.09 -17.65 -13.59
N GLN A 39 26.22 -17.64 -14.62
CA GLN A 39 24.83 -17.19 -14.50
C GLN A 39 23.93 -18.31 -13.97
N LEU A 40 24.12 -19.54 -14.46
CA LEU A 40 23.34 -20.71 -14.07
C LEU A 40 23.56 -21.11 -12.61
N GLU A 41 24.79 -20.95 -12.12
CA GLU A 41 25.18 -21.23 -10.73
C GLU A 41 24.85 -20.07 -9.78
N HIS A 42 24.41 -18.92 -10.30
CA HIS A 42 24.12 -17.75 -9.48
C HIS A 42 22.98 -18.06 -8.48
N PRO A 43 23.03 -17.58 -7.21
CA PRO A 43 22.01 -17.88 -6.21
C PRO A 43 20.59 -17.47 -6.60
N GLU A 44 20.45 -16.47 -7.48
CA GLU A 44 19.16 -16.00 -8.01
C GLU A 44 18.59 -16.86 -9.16
N PHE A 45 19.34 -17.84 -9.67
CA PHE A 45 18.91 -18.72 -10.76
C PHE A 45 18.46 -20.09 -10.24
N ALA A 46 17.48 -20.70 -10.91
CA ALA A 46 16.82 -21.93 -10.47
C ALA A 46 16.16 -22.67 -11.66
N GLY A 47 15.66 -23.88 -11.42
CA GLY A 47 15.12 -24.77 -12.44
C GLY A 47 14.06 -24.14 -13.33
N HIS A 48 12.99 -23.60 -12.77
CA HIS A 48 11.92 -22.94 -13.53
C HIS A 48 12.40 -21.79 -14.43
N HIS A 49 13.47 -21.08 -14.06
CA HIS A 49 14.05 -20.06 -14.93
C HIS A 49 14.62 -20.70 -16.20
N LEU A 50 15.34 -21.81 -16.06
CA LEU A 50 15.85 -22.57 -17.20
C LEU A 50 14.72 -23.17 -18.03
N THR A 51 13.70 -23.74 -17.38
CA THR A 51 12.54 -24.30 -18.09
C THR A 51 11.85 -23.23 -18.95
N HIS A 52 11.56 -22.05 -18.40
CA HIS A 52 10.95 -20.95 -19.15
C HIS A 52 11.87 -20.39 -20.23
N LEU A 53 13.16 -20.20 -19.91
CA LEU A 53 14.19 -19.79 -20.87
C LEU A 53 14.23 -20.73 -22.09
N ASN A 54 14.20 -22.04 -21.85
CA ASN A 54 14.24 -23.04 -22.92
C ASN A 54 13.00 -23.00 -23.80
N THR A 55 11.82 -22.72 -23.25
CA THR A 55 10.61 -22.46 -24.06
C THR A 55 10.81 -21.23 -24.94
N CYS A 56 11.30 -20.12 -24.38
CA CYS A 56 11.59 -18.90 -25.15
C CYS A 56 12.62 -19.13 -26.27
N LEU A 57 13.70 -19.86 -25.97
CA LEU A 57 14.77 -20.16 -26.93
C LEU A 57 14.33 -21.09 -28.04
N THR A 58 13.40 -22.02 -27.75
CA THR A 58 12.84 -22.91 -28.76
C THR A 58 12.08 -22.10 -29.81
N GLU A 59 11.17 -21.21 -29.39
CA GLU A 59 10.46 -20.34 -30.34
C GLU A 59 11.43 -19.39 -31.05
N LEU A 60 12.36 -18.73 -30.34
CA LEU A 60 13.32 -17.82 -30.97
C LEU A 60 14.13 -18.53 -32.07
N ARG A 61 14.56 -19.77 -31.82
CA ARG A 61 15.29 -20.59 -32.79
C ARG A 61 14.47 -20.87 -34.04
N GLU A 62 13.20 -21.25 -33.87
CA GLU A 62 12.27 -21.48 -34.99
C GLU A 62 12.10 -20.21 -35.82
N ARG A 63 11.82 -19.08 -35.16
CA ARG A 63 11.61 -17.80 -35.86
C ARG A 63 12.85 -17.30 -36.58
N LEU A 64 14.04 -17.48 -36.01
CA LEU A 64 15.30 -17.12 -36.67
C LEU A 64 15.59 -18.05 -37.86
N ALA A 65 15.27 -19.34 -37.75
CA ALA A 65 15.39 -20.29 -38.86
C ALA A 65 14.44 -19.93 -40.02
N ASP A 66 13.19 -19.56 -39.73
CA ASP A 66 12.23 -19.09 -40.73
C ASP A 66 12.71 -17.82 -41.46
N LEU A 67 13.45 -16.96 -40.76
CA LEU A 67 14.08 -15.78 -41.36
C LEU A 67 15.33 -16.14 -42.18
N GLY A 68 15.88 -17.35 -42.07
CA GLY A 68 17.02 -17.81 -42.86
C GLY A 68 18.37 -17.81 -42.14
N ALA A 69 18.41 -17.59 -40.82
CA ALA A 69 19.64 -17.67 -40.02
C ALA A 69 19.41 -18.45 -38.72
N PRO A 70 19.88 -19.69 -38.57
CA PRO A 70 19.61 -20.50 -37.39
C PRO A 70 20.29 -19.92 -36.14
N LEU A 71 19.65 -20.06 -34.97
CA LEU A 71 20.24 -19.69 -33.68
C LEU A 71 21.35 -20.66 -33.28
N VAL A 72 22.57 -20.14 -33.14
CA VAL A 72 23.73 -20.90 -32.65
C VAL A 72 23.72 -20.92 -31.13
N ILE A 73 23.63 -22.13 -30.56
CA ILE A 73 23.65 -22.35 -29.12
C ILE A 73 25.02 -22.89 -28.70
N ARG A 74 25.57 -22.30 -27.64
CA ARG A 74 26.84 -22.70 -27.01
C ARG A 74 26.68 -22.74 -25.49
N HIS A 75 27.59 -23.45 -24.83
CA HIS A 75 27.68 -23.55 -23.37
C HIS A 75 29.12 -23.28 -22.94
N GLY A 76 29.30 -22.32 -22.04
CA GLY A 76 30.60 -21.89 -21.55
C GLY A 76 30.62 -20.41 -21.18
N GLU A 77 31.77 -19.94 -20.70
CA GLU A 77 31.95 -18.53 -20.36
C GLU A 77 31.94 -17.66 -21.61
N ALA A 78 31.20 -16.54 -21.60
CA ALA A 78 30.94 -15.76 -22.80
C ALA A 78 32.21 -15.35 -23.57
N VAL A 79 33.28 -14.95 -22.89
CA VAL A 79 34.53 -14.56 -23.56
C VAL A 79 35.18 -15.75 -24.29
N ALA A 80 35.20 -16.94 -23.69
CA ALA A 80 35.79 -18.12 -24.30
C ALA A 80 34.99 -18.53 -25.54
N VAL A 81 33.66 -18.62 -25.40
CA VAL A 81 32.75 -18.96 -26.49
C VAL A 81 32.81 -17.94 -27.64
N LEU A 82 32.86 -16.65 -27.34
CA LEU A 82 32.99 -15.62 -28.37
C LEU A 82 34.35 -15.66 -29.09
N ASP A 83 35.42 -16.05 -28.39
CA ASP A 83 36.74 -16.24 -29.00
C ASP A 83 36.78 -17.47 -29.91
N GLU A 84 36.13 -18.56 -29.52
CA GLU A 84 35.93 -19.77 -30.34
C GLU A 84 35.15 -19.45 -31.61
N LEU A 85 34.01 -18.75 -31.50
CA LEU A 85 33.20 -18.35 -32.66
C LEU A 85 33.96 -17.43 -33.63
N ARG A 86 34.86 -16.58 -33.12
CA ARG A 86 35.77 -15.76 -33.93
C ARG A 86 36.86 -16.59 -34.63
N ALA A 87 37.23 -17.74 -34.07
CA ALA A 87 38.14 -18.67 -34.73
C ALA A 87 37.42 -19.50 -35.81
N GLU A 88 36.15 -19.86 -35.57
CA GLU A 88 35.29 -20.59 -36.51
C GLU A 88 34.81 -19.71 -37.70
N HIS A 89 34.62 -18.41 -37.45
CA HIS A 89 34.03 -17.48 -38.40
C HIS A 89 34.80 -16.15 -38.45
N ASP A 90 34.83 -15.54 -39.63
CA ASP A 90 35.40 -14.21 -39.83
C ASP A 90 34.43 -13.13 -39.27
N VAL A 91 34.36 -13.02 -37.94
CA VAL A 91 33.48 -12.09 -37.23
C VAL A 91 33.98 -10.66 -37.39
N GLN A 92 33.17 -9.81 -38.01
CA GLN A 92 33.49 -8.40 -38.29
C GLN A 92 32.99 -7.44 -37.20
N ALA A 93 31.88 -7.78 -36.54
CA ALA A 93 31.34 -7.01 -35.42
C ALA A 93 30.45 -7.87 -34.54
N VAL A 94 30.31 -7.46 -33.28
CA VAL A 94 29.34 -7.99 -32.32
C VAL A 94 28.24 -6.97 -32.07
N TRP A 95 27.00 -7.43 -32.14
CA TRP A 95 25.78 -6.65 -31.93
C TRP A 95 25.00 -7.23 -30.76
N ALA A 96 24.60 -6.40 -29.81
CA ALA A 96 23.76 -6.83 -28.70
C ALA A 96 22.88 -5.69 -28.20
N HIS A 97 21.82 -6.00 -27.44
CA HIS A 97 21.21 -4.98 -26.60
C HIS A 97 22.05 -4.73 -25.35
N GLU A 98 21.97 -3.48 -24.87
CA GLU A 98 22.38 -3.12 -23.51
C GLU A 98 21.56 -3.91 -22.48
N GLU A 99 22.21 -4.44 -21.45
CA GLU A 99 21.58 -5.13 -20.32
C GLU A 99 21.98 -4.47 -19.00
N THR A 100 21.05 -4.40 -18.05
CA THR A 100 21.34 -4.05 -16.64
C THR A 100 21.02 -5.27 -15.79
N GLY A 101 22.03 -6.10 -15.53
CA GLY A 101 21.89 -7.33 -14.73
C GLY A 101 22.35 -7.19 -13.28
N ASN A 102 22.47 -8.33 -12.60
CA ASN A 102 23.12 -8.44 -11.31
C ASN A 102 24.65 -8.25 -11.43
N GLY A 103 25.36 -8.31 -10.32
CA GLY A 103 26.80 -8.09 -10.25
C GLY A 103 27.61 -9.03 -11.14
N VAL A 104 27.21 -10.30 -11.26
CA VAL A 104 27.89 -11.27 -12.14
C VAL A 104 27.70 -10.89 -13.61
N GLY A 105 26.47 -10.63 -14.05
CA GLY A 105 26.18 -10.15 -15.40
C GLY A 105 26.90 -8.82 -15.74
N TYR A 106 27.06 -7.93 -14.75
CA TYR A 106 27.83 -6.71 -14.93
C TYR A 106 29.34 -6.96 -15.14
N GLN A 107 29.95 -7.89 -14.39
CA GLN A 107 31.36 -8.24 -14.60
C GLN A 107 31.58 -8.96 -15.94
N ARG A 108 30.66 -9.86 -16.30
CA ARG A 108 30.59 -10.54 -17.60
C ARG A 108 30.63 -9.55 -18.75
N ASP A 109 29.75 -8.56 -18.74
CA ASP A 109 29.72 -7.47 -19.70
C ASP A 109 31.05 -6.68 -19.78
N ARG A 110 31.70 -6.43 -18.65
CA ARG A 110 33.01 -5.75 -18.62
C ARG A 110 34.09 -6.60 -19.27
N ARG A 111 34.11 -7.91 -19.01
CA ARG A 111 35.07 -8.84 -19.62
C ARG A 111 34.87 -8.94 -21.14
N VAL A 112 33.63 -9.03 -21.62
CA VAL A 112 33.33 -9.05 -23.07
C VAL A 112 33.75 -7.74 -23.75
N ARG A 113 33.47 -6.57 -23.15
CA ARG A 113 33.95 -5.28 -23.70
C ARG A 113 35.47 -5.19 -23.74
N ALA A 114 36.16 -5.70 -22.72
CA ALA A 114 37.62 -5.71 -22.68
C ALA A 114 38.20 -6.66 -23.74
N TRP A 115 37.61 -7.85 -23.89
CA TRP A 115 37.95 -8.82 -24.93
C TRP A 115 37.78 -8.24 -26.33
N ALA A 116 36.61 -7.67 -26.64
CA ALA A 116 36.32 -7.09 -27.96
C ALA A 116 37.34 -5.99 -28.31
N ARG A 117 37.63 -5.10 -27.35
CA ARG A 117 38.67 -4.06 -27.52
C ARG A 117 40.05 -4.65 -27.75
N GLY A 118 40.45 -5.67 -26.97
CA GLY A 118 41.74 -6.34 -27.11
C GLY A 118 41.91 -7.06 -28.44
N ARG A 119 40.81 -7.49 -29.07
CA ARG A 119 40.79 -8.11 -30.41
C ARG A 119 40.60 -7.11 -31.56
N GLY A 120 40.46 -5.81 -31.27
CA GLY A 120 40.13 -4.81 -32.30
C GLY A 120 38.75 -4.98 -32.93
N LEU A 121 37.85 -5.71 -32.27
CA LEU A 121 36.53 -6.07 -32.79
C LEU A 121 35.50 -5.00 -32.39
N PRO A 122 34.77 -4.38 -33.35
CA PRO A 122 33.64 -3.52 -33.04
C PRO A 122 32.58 -4.26 -32.24
N PHE A 123 32.27 -3.76 -31.04
CA PHE A 123 31.17 -4.25 -30.22
C PHE A 123 30.18 -3.12 -29.98
N THR A 124 28.98 -3.23 -30.56
CA THR A 124 27.92 -2.23 -30.46
C THR A 124 26.76 -2.75 -29.61
N GLU A 125 26.47 -2.01 -28.56
CA GLU A 125 25.35 -2.26 -27.65
C GLU A 125 24.28 -1.20 -27.87
N LEU A 126 23.05 -1.62 -28.20
CA LEU A 126 21.92 -0.73 -28.47
C LEU A 126 20.89 -0.75 -27.33
N PRO A 127 20.27 0.39 -26.98
CA PRO A 127 19.34 0.44 -25.86
C PRO A 127 18.02 -0.30 -26.17
N PRO A 128 17.60 -1.29 -25.35
CA PRO A 128 16.33 -2.01 -25.57
C PRO A 128 15.11 -1.23 -25.04
N HIS A 129 15.32 -0.28 -24.12
CA HIS A 129 14.27 0.44 -23.42
C HIS A 129 14.76 1.78 -22.87
N GLY A 130 13.95 2.45 -22.04
CA GLY A 130 14.24 3.79 -21.50
C GLY A 130 15.26 3.85 -20.36
N VAL A 131 16.17 2.88 -20.24
CA VAL A 131 17.31 2.93 -19.31
C VAL A 131 18.51 3.48 -20.06
N ILE A 132 19.25 4.39 -19.43
CA ILE A 132 20.37 5.12 -19.99
C ILE A 132 21.62 4.72 -19.22
N ARG A 133 22.58 4.13 -19.94
CA ARG A 133 23.86 3.74 -19.36
C ARG A 133 24.69 4.95 -18.98
N ARG A 134 25.47 4.79 -17.89
CA ARG A 134 26.43 5.80 -17.37
C ARG A 134 25.81 7.18 -17.10
N MET A 135 24.53 7.22 -16.78
CA MET A 135 23.81 8.46 -16.49
C MET A 135 24.30 9.08 -15.18
N ARG A 136 24.76 10.34 -15.25
CA ARG A 136 25.31 11.08 -14.08
C ARG A 136 24.25 11.78 -13.22
N SER A 137 23.19 12.27 -13.84
CA SER A 137 22.05 12.94 -13.18
C SER A 137 20.75 12.34 -13.68
N ARG A 138 19.67 12.40 -12.87
CA ARG A 138 18.33 11.99 -13.30
C ARG A 138 17.64 13.00 -14.24
N ASP A 139 18.23 14.17 -14.43
CA ASP A 139 17.70 15.20 -15.31
C ASP A 139 17.71 14.73 -16.77
N GLY A 140 16.66 15.03 -17.54
CA GLY A 140 16.49 14.57 -18.92
C GLY A 140 16.02 13.12 -19.09
N TRP A 141 16.15 12.26 -18.07
CA TRP A 141 15.80 10.83 -18.16
C TRP A 141 14.37 10.57 -18.65
N ALA A 142 13.39 11.32 -18.12
CA ALA A 142 11.99 11.12 -18.48
C ALA A 142 11.70 11.51 -19.94
N ALA A 143 12.37 12.55 -20.46
CA ALA A 143 12.23 12.97 -21.86
C ALA A 143 12.83 11.92 -22.79
N THR A 144 14.03 11.42 -22.50
CA THR A 144 14.66 10.33 -23.27
C THR A 144 13.87 9.02 -23.18
N TRP A 145 13.27 8.71 -22.02
CA TRP A 145 12.37 7.57 -21.89
C TRP A 145 11.17 7.72 -22.84
N GLU A 146 10.54 8.89 -22.85
CA GLU A 146 9.39 9.19 -23.70
C GLU A 146 9.75 9.09 -25.20
N GLU A 147 10.86 9.72 -25.60
CA GLU A 147 11.40 9.66 -26.96
C GLU A 147 11.60 8.21 -27.42
N ARG A 148 12.24 7.37 -26.61
CA ARG A 148 12.52 5.97 -26.94
C ARG A 148 11.26 5.09 -27.00
N MET A 149 10.26 5.37 -26.16
CA MET A 149 9.00 4.62 -26.17
C MET A 149 8.06 5.08 -27.29
N ALA A 150 8.19 6.32 -27.75
CA ALA A 150 7.44 6.87 -28.89
C ALA A 150 8.10 6.57 -30.25
N ALA A 151 9.40 6.25 -30.27
CA ALA A 151 10.11 5.88 -31.50
C ALA A 151 9.41 4.72 -32.24
N PRO A 152 9.46 4.66 -33.58
CA PRO A 152 8.88 3.56 -34.34
C PRO A 152 9.42 2.20 -33.88
N VAL A 153 8.56 1.19 -33.84
CA VAL A 153 8.96 -0.21 -33.62
C VAL A 153 9.92 -0.63 -34.73
N VAL A 154 11.05 -1.23 -34.38
CA VAL A 154 12.00 -1.74 -35.37
C VAL A 154 11.37 -2.94 -36.10
N PRO A 155 11.25 -2.89 -37.43
CA PRO A 155 10.65 -3.98 -38.18
C PRO A 155 11.53 -5.24 -38.13
N VAL A 156 10.89 -6.40 -38.14
CA VAL A 156 11.59 -7.68 -38.34
C VAL A 156 12.21 -7.68 -39.74
N PRO A 157 13.49 -8.06 -39.90
CA PRO A 157 14.08 -8.25 -41.23
C PRO A 157 13.25 -9.22 -42.06
N ALA A 158 13.00 -8.91 -43.33
CA ALA A 158 12.20 -9.80 -44.20
C ALA A 158 12.89 -11.16 -44.44
N ARG A 159 14.24 -11.15 -44.42
CA ARG A 159 15.11 -12.31 -44.53
C ARG A 159 16.46 -11.97 -43.86
N LEU A 160 17.14 -12.99 -43.36
CA LEU A 160 18.50 -12.96 -42.86
C LEU A 160 19.37 -13.83 -43.76
N ASP A 161 20.56 -13.33 -44.09
CA ASP A 161 21.60 -14.14 -44.72
C ASP A 161 22.32 -14.91 -43.63
N GLY A 162 21.89 -16.14 -43.35
CA GLY A 162 22.51 -17.00 -42.35
C GLY A 162 23.89 -17.52 -42.75
N THR A 163 24.56 -18.13 -41.78
CA THR A 163 25.84 -18.84 -41.98
C THR A 163 25.63 -20.35 -41.96
N ALA A 164 26.60 -21.12 -42.45
CA ALA A 164 26.60 -22.58 -42.34
C ALA A 164 27.04 -23.08 -40.94
N ALA A 165 26.96 -22.23 -39.91
CA ALA A 165 27.39 -22.57 -38.55
C ALA A 165 26.53 -23.70 -37.97
N TYR A 166 27.16 -24.60 -37.20
CA TYR A 166 26.43 -25.61 -36.46
C TYR A 166 25.60 -24.96 -35.34
N ALA A 167 24.29 -25.00 -35.50
CA ALA A 167 23.32 -24.37 -34.61
C ALA A 167 23.28 -24.97 -33.19
N GLY A 168 23.71 -26.22 -33.01
CA GLY A 168 23.55 -26.93 -31.75
C GLY A 168 22.08 -27.29 -31.44
N ARG A 169 21.79 -27.64 -30.19
CA ARG A 169 20.44 -27.86 -29.66
C ARG A 169 20.20 -27.02 -28.41
N VAL A 170 18.95 -26.76 -28.06
CA VAL A 170 18.58 -26.23 -26.74
C VAL A 170 18.99 -27.28 -25.70
N LEU A 171 19.75 -26.85 -24.69
CA LEU A 171 20.30 -27.74 -23.67
C LEU A 171 19.28 -27.95 -22.55
N LEU A 172 19.19 -29.18 -22.08
CA LEU A 172 18.27 -29.61 -21.03
C LEU A 172 18.90 -29.40 -19.66
N HIS A 173 18.09 -29.52 -18.61
CA HIS A 173 18.52 -29.48 -17.21
C HIS A 173 19.75 -30.36 -16.93
N ALA A 174 19.73 -31.61 -17.41
CA ALA A 174 20.82 -32.57 -17.22
C ALA A 174 22.12 -32.14 -17.92
N ASP A 175 22.04 -31.48 -19.08
CA ASP A 175 23.20 -31.00 -19.83
C ASP A 175 23.93 -29.86 -19.09
N LEU A 176 23.18 -29.09 -18.30
CA LEU A 176 23.65 -27.87 -17.63
C LEU A 176 23.86 -28.03 -16.12
N GLY A 177 23.58 -29.22 -15.56
CA GLY A 177 23.68 -29.44 -14.11
C GLY A 177 22.70 -28.62 -13.28
N VAL A 178 21.63 -28.09 -13.89
CA VAL A 178 20.61 -27.29 -13.20
C VAL A 178 19.43 -28.18 -12.83
N PRO A 179 19.13 -28.40 -11.53
CA PRO A 179 17.99 -29.22 -11.13
C PRO A 179 16.67 -28.68 -11.69
N ALA A 180 15.84 -29.57 -12.23
CA ALA A 180 14.46 -29.22 -12.53
C ALA A 180 13.67 -29.01 -11.24
N ASP A 181 12.65 -28.17 -11.28
CA ASP A 181 11.67 -28.03 -10.20
C ASP A 181 10.25 -28.26 -10.74
N ASP A 182 9.31 -28.46 -9.82
CA ASP A 182 7.91 -28.84 -10.09
C ASP A 182 6.97 -27.61 -10.17
N ARG A 183 7.54 -26.42 -10.40
CA ARG A 183 6.74 -25.19 -10.41
C ARG A 183 5.80 -25.12 -11.60
N ILE A 184 4.61 -24.61 -11.34
CA ILE A 184 3.62 -24.32 -12.37
C ILE A 184 3.93 -22.94 -12.95
N ILE A 185 4.64 -22.91 -14.07
CA ILE A 185 5.02 -21.69 -14.79
C ILE A 185 4.24 -21.53 -16.10
N PRO A 186 3.93 -20.29 -16.53
CA PRO A 186 3.34 -20.04 -17.83
C PRO A 186 4.30 -20.42 -18.96
N PRO A 187 3.78 -20.73 -20.16
CA PRO A 187 4.60 -20.89 -21.35
C PRO A 187 5.40 -19.61 -21.63
N GLY A 188 6.62 -19.79 -22.16
CA GLY A 188 7.48 -18.71 -22.63
C GLY A 188 7.29 -18.44 -24.13
N GLY A 189 8.03 -17.45 -24.64
CA GLY A 189 8.05 -17.14 -26.07
C GLY A 189 7.44 -15.79 -26.44
N GLU A 190 7.68 -15.37 -27.68
CA GLU A 190 7.25 -14.09 -28.24
C GLU A 190 5.76 -14.11 -28.57
N ALA A 191 5.26 -15.20 -29.16
CA ALA A 191 3.84 -15.38 -29.47
C ALA A 191 2.96 -15.32 -28.21
N GLU A 192 3.34 -16.04 -27.16
CA GLU A 192 2.61 -16.04 -25.88
C GLU A 192 2.62 -14.65 -25.23
N ALA A 193 3.77 -13.95 -25.25
CA ALA A 193 3.87 -12.59 -24.72
C ALA A 193 2.88 -11.62 -25.37
N HIS A 194 2.73 -11.69 -26.70
CA HIS A 194 1.77 -10.88 -27.43
C HIS A 194 0.32 -11.31 -27.20
N ALA A 195 0.04 -12.61 -27.08
CA ALA A 195 -1.29 -13.12 -26.74
C ALA A 195 -1.75 -12.62 -25.35
N VAL A 196 -0.86 -12.68 -24.37
CA VAL A 196 -1.09 -12.19 -23.00
C VAL A 196 -1.34 -10.68 -22.99
N LEU A 197 -0.55 -9.89 -23.74
CA LEU A 197 -0.74 -8.45 -23.90
C LEU A 197 -2.09 -8.13 -24.54
N ALA A 198 -2.44 -8.81 -25.63
CA ALA A 198 -3.70 -8.61 -26.35
C ALA A 198 -4.90 -8.90 -25.43
N SER A 199 -4.88 -10.05 -24.74
CA SER A 199 -5.91 -10.44 -23.76
C SER A 199 -6.06 -9.41 -22.64
N PHE A 200 -4.95 -8.87 -22.11
CA PHE A 200 -4.98 -7.82 -21.10
C PHE A 200 -5.64 -6.54 -21.59
N LEU A 201 -5.23 -6.05 -22.77
CA LEU A 201 -5.73 -4.79 -23.32
C LEU A 201 -7.18 -4.89 -23.81
N ALA A 202 -7.62 -6.07 -24.24
CA ALA A 202 -8.96 -6.30 -24.74
C ALA A 202 -9.98 -6.55 -23.61
N HIS A 203 -9.62 -7.38 -22.62
CA HIS A 203 -10.60 -7.92 -21.66
C HIS A 203 -10.16 -7.81 -20.18
N ARG A 204 -9.01 -8.39 -19.82
CA ARG A 204 -8.64 -8.59 -18.39
C ARG A 204 -8.30 -7.30 -17.67
N GLY A 205 -7.79 -6.30 -18.39
CA GLY A 205 -7.25 -5.07 -17.81
C GLY A 205 -8.28 -4.08 -17.27
N VAL A 206 -9.59 -4.28 -17.49
CA VAL A 206 -10.62 -3.31 -17.10
C VAL A 206 -10.59 -3.00 -15.60
N ASN A 207 -10.40 -4.01 -14.76
CA ASN A 207 -10.35 -3.89 -13.29
C ASN A 207 -8.94 -3.78 -12.72
N TYR A 208 -7.90 -3.72 -13.57
CA TYR A 208 -6.50 -3.73 -13.16
C TYR A 208 -6.22 -2.81 -11.98
N MET A 209 -6.72 -1.57 -11.99
CA MET A 209 -6.44 -0.63 -10.92
C MET A 209 -6.97 -1.09 -9.55
N ARG A 210 -8.16 -1.69 -9.51
CA ARG A 210 -8.84 -2.09 -8.28
C ARG A 210 -8.30 -3.42 -7.75
N GLU A 211 -8.05 -4.36 -8.65
CA GLU A 211 -7.81 -5.77 -8.30
C GLU A 211 -6.33 -6.12 -8.12
N MET A 212 -5.39 -5.28 -8.59
CA MET A 212 -3.95 -5.61 -8.52
C MET A 212 -3.37 -5.85 -7.11
N SER A 213 -4.07 -5.44 -6.04
CA SER A 213 -3.57 -5.57 -4.66
C SER A 213 -3.95 -6.90 -4.00
N SER A 214 -5.05 -7.55 -4.43
CA SER A 214 -5.47 -8.83 -3.86
C SER A 214 -4.70 -9.97 -4.51
N PRO A 215 -4.17 -10.93 -3.73
CA PRO A 215 -3.51 -12.11 -4.29
C PRO A 215 -4.47 -13.07 -5.00
N ILE A 216 -5.78 -12.92 -4.78
CA ILE A 216 -6.82 -13.70 -5.47
C ILE A 216 -7.01 -13.17 -6.89
N THR A 217 -7.39 -11.89 -7.02
CA THR A 217 -7.82 -11.33 -8.30
C THR A 217 -6.66 -10.83 -9.17
N ALA A 218 -5.49 -10.57 -8.58
CA ALA A 218 -4.35 -10.06 -9.34
C ALA A 218 -3.79 -11.08 -10.36
N ALA A 219 -3.99 -12.39 -10.14
CA ALA A 219 -3.56 -13.42 -11.09
C ALA A 219 -4.24 -13.23 -12.46
N ASP A 220 -5.53 -12.86 -12.46
CA ASP A 220 -6.31 -12.67 -13.67
C ASP A 220 -6.24 -11.24 -14.19
N SER A 221 -6.34 -10.26 -13.29
CA SER A 221 -6.55 -8.85 -13.65
C SER A 221 -5.26 -8.06 -13.88
N CYS A 222 -4.09 -8.58 -13.49
CA CYS A 222 -2.79 -7.99 -13.85
C CYS A 222 -2.35 -8.39 -15.27
N SER A 223 -1.45 -7.61 -15.87
CA SER A 223 -1.04 -7.85 -17.26
C SER A 223 -0.40 -9.20 -17.52
N ARG A 224 0.28 -9.79 -16.53
CA ARG A 224 1.11 -11.00 -16.66
C ARG A 224 2.34 -10.83 -17.57
N LEU A 225 2.74 -9.59 -17.83
CA LEU A 225 3.87 -9.26 -18.72
C LEU A 225 5.23 -9.17 -18.01
N SER A 226 5.31 -9.45 -16.71
CA SER A 226 6.56 -9.31 -15.97
C SER A 226 7.63 -10.32 -16.42
N ALA A 227 7.28 -11.60 -16.61
CA ALA A 227 8.20 -12.60 -17.15
C ALA A 227 8.54 -12.33 -18.63
N PRO A 228 7.57 -12.07 -19.54
CA PRO A 228 7.88 -11.66 -20.92
C PRO A 228 8.85 -10.49 -21.04
N LEU A 229 8.71 -9.47 -20.19
CA LEU A 229 9.63 -8.33 -20.16
C LEU A 229 11.01 -8.70 -19.60
N ALA A 230 11.09 -9.56 -18.57
CA ALA A 230 12.36 -9.98 -17.96
C ALA A 230 13.22 -10.88 -18.87
N PHE A 231 12.58 -11.70 -19.71
CA PHE A 231 13.25 -12.52 -20.74
C PHE A 231 13.33 -11.81 -22.11
N GLY A 232 12.69 -10.63 -22.22
CA GLY A 232 12.68 -9.80 -23.42
C GLY A 232 12.00 -10.43 -24.63
N THR A 233 11.03 -11.31 -24.41
CA THR A 233 10.19 -11.89 -25.47
C THR A 233 9.15 -10.90 -26.00
N VAL A 234 8.97 -9.76 -25.35
CA VAL A 234 8.26 -8.59 -25.88
C VAL A 234 9.01 -7.31 -25.52
N SER A 235 9.03 -6.33 -26.41
CA SER A 235 9.68 -5.05 -26.13
C SER A 235 8.79 -4.15 -25.26
N LEU A 236 9.41 -3.39 -24.35
CA LEU A 236 8.67 -2.39 -23.55
C LEU A 236 8.02 -1.32 -24.45
N ARG A 237 8.67 -0.97 -25.56
CA ARG A 237 8.16 0.01 -26.54
C ARG A 237 6.86 -0.48 -27.16
N GLU A 238 6.80 -1.73 -27.60
CA GLU A 238 5.57 -2.35 -28.13
C GLU A 238 4.45 -2.33 -27.08
N VAL A 239 4.74 -2.69 -25.83
CA VAL A 239 3.74 -2.69 -24.74
C VAL A 239 3.21 -1.27 -24.47
N VAL A 240 4.09 -0.26 -24.43
CA VAL A 240 3.69 1.14 -24.22
C VAL A 240 2.82 1.64 -25.38
N GLN A 241 3.23 1.40 -26.63
CA GLN A 241 2.49 1.84 -27.80
C GLN A 241 1.12 1.17 -27.91
N ALA A 242 1.04 -0.15 -27.70
CA ALA A 242 -0.22 -0.88 -27.68
C ALA A 242 -1.16 -0.38 -26.56
N THR A 243 -0.61 -0.09 -25.38
CA THR A 243 -1.38 0.48 -24.26
C THR A 243 -1.94 1.86 -24.61
N ARG A 244 -1.13 2.73 -25.23
CA ARG A 244 -1.54 4.08 -25.65
C ARG A 244 -2.58 4.04 -26.75
N GLN A 245 -2.42 3.14 -27.72
CA GLN A 245 -3.40 2.93 -28.78
C GLN A 245 -4.74 2.48 -28.17
N ARG A 246 -4.73 1.50 -27.27
CA ARG A 246 -5.95 1.06 -26.58
C ARG A 246 -6.57 2.18 -25.76
N LEU A 247 -5.76 2.96 -25.05
CA LEU A 247 -6.22 4.12 -24.27
C LEU A 247 -6.88 5.19 -25.15
N ALA A 248 -6.37 5.42 -26.37
CA ALA A 248 -6.99 6.33 -27.32
C ALA A 248 -8.33 5.79 -27.82
N GLN A 249 -8.41 4.50 -28.15
CA GLN A 249 -9.65 3.84 -28.59
C GLN A 249 -10.76 3.95 -27.53
N VAL A 250 -10.50 3.55 -26.29
CA VAL A 250 -11.53 3.57 -25.21
C VAL A 250 -11.91 4.99 -24.76
N ARG A 251 -11.12 6.02 -25.09
CA ARG A 251 -11.51 7.42 -24.84
C ARG A 251 -12.45 7.95 -25.92
N GLY A 252 -12.32 7.46 -27.14
CA GLY A 252 -13.19 7.84 -28.26
C GLY A 252 -14.50 7.06 -28.32
N ASP A 253 -14.61 5.97 -27.55
CA ASP A 253 -15.77 5.10 -27.50
C ASP A 253 -16.68 5.42 -26.30
N LEU A 254 -17.88 5.95 -26.58
CA LEU A 254 -18.88 6.29 -25.55
C LEU A 254 -19.48 5.05 -24.86
N HIS A 255 -19.33 3.87 -25.45
CA HIS A 255 -19.82 2.60 -24.90
C HIS A 255 -18.73 1.82 -24.14
N ALA A 256 -17.48 2.28 -24.17
CA ALA A 256 -16.41 1.64 -23.42
C ALA A 256 -16.62 1.77 -21.91
N ASP A 257 -16.32 0.71 -21.17
CA ASP A 257 -16.37 0.75 -19.70
C ASP A 257 -15.49 1.89 -19.15
N PRO A 258 -16.03 2.81 -18.35
CA PRO A 258 -15.30 4.00 -17.88
C PRO A 258 -14.07 3.66 -17.04
N ARG A 259 -13.98 2.43 -16.49
CA ARG A 259 -12.82 1.96 -15.73
C ARG A 259 -11.58 1.79 -16.61
N TRP A 260 -11.73 1.50 -17.91
CA TRP A 260 -10.60 1.27 -18.82
C TRP A 260 -9.59 2.43 -18.81
N VAL A 261 -10.07 3.67 -18.91
CA VAL A 261 -9.19 4.85 -18.94
C VAL A 261 -8.33 4.93 -17.69
N ARG A 262 -8.90 4.67 -16.52
CA ARG A 262 -8.20 4.71 -15.23
C ARG A 262 -7.22 3.54 -15.10
N SER A 263 -7.63 2.34 -15.50
CA SER A 263 -6.80 1.13 -15.46
C SER A 263 -5.60 1.20 -16.42
N LEU A 264 -5.79 1.64 -17.66
CA LEU A 264 -4.71 1.76 -18.65
C LEU A 264 -3.71 2.88 -18.29
N ARG A 265 -4.18 4.03 -17.78
CA ARG A 265 -3.28 5.07 -17.24
C ARG A 265 -2.47 4.55 -16.06
N SER A 266 -3.11 3.78 -15.18
CA SER A 266 -2.42 3.13 -14.06
C SER A 266 -1.35 2.18 -14.58
N PHE A 267 -1.67 1.33 -15.57
CA PHE A 267 -0.76 0.38 -16.18
C PHE A 267 0.43 1.06 -16.88
N GLU A 268 0.20 2.06 -17.73
CA GLU A 268 1.26 2.83 -18.39
C GLU A 268 2.23 3.44 -17.37
N SER A 269 1.71 3.95 -16.24
CA SER A 269 2.58 4.46 -15.18
C SER A 269 3.51 3.38 -14.61
N ARG A 270 3.12 2.10 -14.59
CA ARG A 270 3.98 0.99 -14.14
C ARG A 270 5.05 0.65 -15.18
N LEU A 271 4.75 0.77 -16.48
CA LEU A 271 5.74 0.61 -17.55
C LEU A 271 6.84 1.68 -17.45
N HIS A 272 6.51 2.89 -17.01
CA HIS A 272 7.52 3.90 -16.71
C HIS A 272 8.32 3.57 -15.43
N TRP A 273 7.67 3.00 -14.39
CA TRP A 273 8.36 2.54 -13.18
C TRP A 273 9.33 1.40 -13.42
N HIS A 274 9.05 0.51 -14.38
CA HIS A 274 9.94 -0.56 -14.84
C HIS A 274 11.35 0.01 -15.12
N CYS A 275 11.47 0.93 -16.08
CA CYS A 275 12.77 1.54 -16.39
C CYS A 275 13.30 2.41 -15.25
N HIS A 276 12.44 3.05 -14.46
CA HIS A 276 12.89 3.88 -13.35
C HIS A 276 13.68 3.08 -12.31
N PHE A 277 13.22 1.88 -11.96
CA PHE A 277 13.91 1.00 -11.02
C PHE A 277 15.19 0.43 -11.62
N ILE A 278 15.14 -0.09 -12.85
CA ILE A 278 16.33 -0.61 -13.53
C ILE A 278 17.40 0.48 -13.64
N GLN A 279 17.01 1.71 -13.98
CA GLN A 279 17.92 2.86 -14.01
C GLN A 279 18.58 3.14 -12.65
N ARG A 280 17.92 2.84 -11.53
CA ARG A 280 18.52 3.03 -10.20
C ARG A 280 19.70 2.08 -9.99
N LEU A 281 19.53 0.81 -10.35
CA LEU A 281 20.61 -0.17 -10.30
C LEU A 281 21.73 0.19 -11.27
N GLU A 282 21.38 0.53 -12.52
CA GLU A 282 22.33 0.99 -13.55
C GLU A 282 23.15 2.20 -13.04
N SER A 283 22.50 3.14 -12.36
CA SER A 283 23.17 4.32 -11.82
C SER A 283 23.95 4.05 -10.54
N GLU A 284 23.59 3.08 -9.70
CA GLU A 284 24.29 2.77 -8.44
C GLU A 284 24.32 1.25 -8.16
N PRO A 285 25.15 0.46 -8.89
CA PRO A 285 25.16 -1.01 -8.82
C PRO A 285 25.42 -1.58 -7.43
N GLN A 286 26.12 -0.84 -6.58
CA GLN A 286 26.44 -1.25 -5.21
C GLN A 286 25.19 -1.46 -4.33
N MET A 287 24.00 -1.02 -4.75
CA MET A 287 22.74 -1.27 -4.03
C MET A 287 22.31 -2.74 -3.97
N GLU A 288 22.93 -3.61 -4.77
CA GLU A 288 22.80 -5.07 -4.65
C GLU A 288 23.48 -5.62 -3.38
N PHE A 289 24.53 -4.94 -2.89
CA PHE A 289 25.39 -5.46 -1.83
C PHE A 289 25.27 -4.70 -0.51
N ARG A 290 24.87 -3.42 -0.55
CA ARG A 290 24.76 -2.57 0.65
C ARG A 290 23.53 -1.66 0.58
N SER A 291 23.20 -1.02 1.70
CA SER A 291 22.06 -0.12 1.76
C SER A 291 22.26 1.09 0.85
N LEU A 292 21.19 1.52 0.17
CA LEU A 292 21.29 2.71 -0.67
C LEU A 292 21.59 3.97 0.16
N ASN A 293 20.96 4.08 1.35
CA ASN A 293 21.40 4.99 2.39
C ASN A 293 22.39 4.27 3.32
N ARG A 294 23.67 4.62 3.16
CA ARG A 294 24.78 3.93 3.85
C ARG A 294 24.80 4.17 5.36
N ALA A 295 24.06 5.16 5.86
CA ALA A 295 23.90 5.34 7.31
C ALA A 295 23.07 4.22 7.97
N LEU A 296 22.50 3.31 7.17
CA LEU A 296 21.75 2.15 7.63
C LEU A 296 22.55 0.85 7.50
N ASP A 297 23.77 0.89 6.96
CA ASP A 297 24.69 -0.24 7.03
C ASP A 297 25.10 -0.46 8.51
N GLY A 298 25.16 -1.72 8.94
CA GLY A 298 25.36 -2.12 10.34
C GLY A 298 24.09 -2.18 11.20
N LEU A 299 22.92 -1.74 10.69
CA LEU A 299 21.68 -1.69 11.48
C LEU A 299 21.07 -3.06 11.79
N ARG A 300 21.31 -4.07 10.95
CA ARG A 300 20.68 -5.41 11.06
C ARG A 300 21.67 -6.57 10.99
N GLU A 301 22.92 -6.30 10.67
CA GLU A 301 23.97 -7.28 10.39
C GLU A 301 24.27 -8.14 11.61
N ASP A 302 24.28 -7.53 12.81
CA ASP A 302 24.53 -8.23 14.08
C ASP A 302 23.27 -8.88 14.68
N ALA A 303 22.10 -8.69 14.07
CA ALA A 303 20.82 -9.18 14.57
C ALA A 303 20.35 -10.48 13.90
N TRP A 304 21.29 -11.29 13.39
CA TRP A 304 20.95 -12.53 12.69
C TRP A 304 20.20 -13.50 13.61
N ASN A 305 19.08 -14.02 13.11
CA ASN A 305 18.32 -15.08 13.76
C ASN A 305 17.99 -16.16 12.71
N ALA A 306 18.59 -17.34 12.89
CA ALA A 306 18.44 -18.46 11.95
C ALA A 306 17.01 -19.02 11.94
N GLU A 307 16.37 -19.15 13.11
CA GLU A 307 15.00 -19.65 13.21
C GLU A 307 14.02 -18.72 12.46
N HIS A 308 14.14 -17.40 12.68
CA HIS A 308 13.33 -16.40 11.98
C HIS A 308 13.47 -16.53 10.46
N PHE A 309 14.70 -16.65 9.97
CA PHE A 309 14.96 -16.77 8.55
C PHE A 309 14.38 -18.07 7.98
N GLU A 310 14.62 -19.21 8.64
CA GLU A 310 14.18 -20.51 8.15
C GLU A 310 12.66 -20.67 8.17
N ARG A 311 12.00 -20.24 9.25
CA ARG A 311 10.53 -20.25 9.33
C ARG A 311 9.88 -19.32 8.32
N TRP A 312 10.47 -18.15 8.05
CA TRP A 312 10.01 -17.27 6.98
C TRP A 312 10.20 -17.91 5.59
N ARG A 313 11.39 -18.45 5.31
CA ARG A 313 11.70 -19.14 4.06
C ARG A 313 10.76 -20.32 3.80
N ALA A 314 10.41 -21.07 4.84
CA ALA A 314 9.54 -22.24 4.76
C ALA A 314 8.03 -21.90 4.69
N GLY A 315 7.63 -20.65 4.93
CA GLY A 315 6.21 -20.32 5.09
C GLY A 315 5.60 -20.98 6.33
N GLN A 316 6.27 -20.82 7.47
CA GLN A 316 5.92 -21.36 8.79
C GLN A 316 6.06 -20.31 9.90
N THR A 317 5.82 -19.03 9.58
CA THR A 317 5.92 -17.91 10.51
C THR A 317 4.79 -17.87 11.53
N GLY A 318 3.70 -18.60 11.28
CA GLY A 318 2.48 -18.53 12.07
C GLY A 318 1.57 -17.35 11.69
N TYR A 319 1.91 -16.61 10.63
CA TYR A 319 1.06 -15.57 10.03
C TYR A 319 0.50 -16.06 8.69
N PRO A 320 -0.79 -16.43 8.61
CA PRO A 320 -1.35 -17.14 7.46
C PRO A 320 -1.12 -16.48 6.11
N MET A 321 -1.28 -15.15 6.00
CA MET A 321 -1.05 -14.45 4.74
C MET A 321 0.42 -14.49 4.30
N VAL A 322 1.37 -14.37 5.24
CA VAL A 322 2.81 -14.44 4.92
C VAL A 322 3.17 -15.85 4.46
N ASP A 323 2.68 -16.86 5.17
CA ASP A 323 2.97 -18.26 4.90
C ASP A 323 2.33 -18.74 3.59
N ALA A 324 1.07 -18.37 3.35
CA ALA A 324 0.37 -18.62 2.09
C ALA A 324 1.11 -17.96 0.90
N CYS A 325 1.59 -16.72 1.08
CA CYS A 325 2.38 -16.04 0.05
C CYS A 325 3.69 -16.78 -0.27
N MET A 326 4.43 -17.23 0.74
CA MET A 326 5.68 -17.97 0.53
C MET A 326 5.45 -19.32 -0.16
N ARG A 327 4.39 -20.05 0.23
CA ARG A 327 4.03 -21.34 -0.40
C ARG A 327 3.52 -21.16 -1.83
N SER A 328 2.67 -20.16 -2.06
CA SER A 328 2.19 -19.79 -3.40
C SER A 328 3.33 -19.42 -4.33
N LEU A 329 4.28 -18.61 -3.84
CA LEU A 329 5.49 -18.26 -4.57
C LEU A 329 6.29 -19.52 -4.94
N ARG A 330 6.58 -20.38 -3.98
CA ARG A 330 7.35 -21.60 -4.23
C ARG A 330 6.73 -22.51 -5.27
N ALA A 331 5.41 -22.57 -5.35
CA ALA A 331 4.69 -23.43 -6.29
C ALA A 331 4.51 -22.80 -7.68
N THR A 332 4.46 -21.47 -7.78
CA THR A 332 4.02 -20.78 -9.03
C THR A 332 5.06 -19.82 -9.62
N GLY A 333 6.09 -19.47 -8.84
CA GLY A 333 7.09 -18.48 -9.20
C GLY A 333 6.58 -17.04 -9.32
N TRP A 334 5.36 -16.72 -8.85
CA TRP A 334 4.79 -15.39 -9.02
C TRP A 334 3.93 -14.92 -7.85
N LEU A 335 4.05 -13.64 -7.50
CA LEU A 335 3.12 -12.93 -6.62
C LEU A 335 2.83 -11.53 -7.15
N ASN A 336 1.68 -10.98 -6.78
CA ASN A 336 1.38 -9.57 -7.04
C ASN A 336 2.24 -8.65 -6.16
N PHE A 337 2.40 -7.40 -6.59
CA PHE A 337 3.30 -6.45 -5.95
C PHE A 337 3.02 -6.27 -4.44
N ARG A 338 1.74 -6.23 -4.03
CA ARG A 338 1.37 -6.00 -2.64
C ARG A 338 1.91 -7.09 -1.72
N MET A 339 1.78 -8.35 -2.14
CA MET A 339 2.26 -9.48 -1.37
C MET A 339 3.79 -9.58 -1.38
N ARG A 340 4.45 -9.22 -2.49
CA ARG A 340 5.92 -9.07 -2.48
C ARG A 340 6.38 -8.04 -1.43
N ALA A 341 5.71 -6.88 -1.36
CA ALA A 341 6.03 -5.86 -0.35
C ALA A 341 5.76 -6.34 1.08
N LEU A 342 4.69 -7.11 1.30
CA LEU A 342 4.39 -7.74 2.59
C LEU A 342 5.53 -8.67 3.02
N LEU A 343 5.99 -9.58 2.14
CA LEU A 343 7.06 -10.53 2.45
C LEU A 343 8.35 -9.83 2.87
N VAL A 344 8.77 -8.80 2.12
CA VAL A 344 9.98 -8.03 2.43
C VAL A 344 9.82 -7.23 3.72
N SER A 345 8.65 -6.59 3.92
CA SER A 345 8.37 -5.82 5.13
C SER A 345 8.32 -6.71 6.38
N PHE A 346 7.71 -7.89 6.28
CA PHE A 346 7.66 -8.84 7.39
C PHE A 346 9.07 -9.32 7.77
N ALA A 347 9.87 -9.78 6.80
CA ALA A 347 11.24 -10.22 7.04
C ALA A 347 12.12 -9.12 7.67
N THR A 348 12.05 -7.89 7.17
CA THR A 348 13.00 -6.83 7.54
C THR A 348 12.56 -5.95 8.71
N GLN A 349 11.27 -5.95 9.03
CA GLN A 349 10.71 -5.14 10.12
C GLN A 349 10.23 -6.01 11.28
N HIS A 350 9.44 -7.05 11.02
CA HIS A 350 8.90 -7.89 12.11
C HIS A 350 9.92 -8.91 12.59
N LEU A 351 10.64 -9.55 11.66
CA LEU A 351 11.70 -10.51 12.00
C LEU A 351 13.08 -9.86 12.16
N TRP A 352 13.19 -8.58 11.79
CA TRP A 352 14.40 -7.76 11.86
C TRP A 352 15.62 -8.32 11.10
N LEU A 353 15.38 -9.13 10.06
CA LEU A 353 16.44 -9.73 9.24
C LEU A 353 17.06 -8.69 8.30
N HIS A 354 18.37 -8.81 8.05
CA HIS A 354 19.05 -8.03 7.01
C HIS A 354 18.48 -8.38 5.62
N TRP A 355 18.11 -7.37 4.83
CA TRP A 355 17.32 -7.51 3.59
C TRP A 355 17.96 -8.41 2.53
N ARG A 356 19.30 -8.50 2.47
CA ARG A 356 19.99 -9.19 1.38
C ARG A 356 19.72 -10.70 1.33
N ARG A 357 19.73 -11.40 2.47
CA ARG A 357 19.50 -12.86 2.50
C ARG A 357 18.06 -13.22 2.09
N PRO A 358 17.00 -12.60 2.65
CA PRO A 358 15.64 -12.71 2.12
C PRO A 358 15.54 -12.30 0.65
N GLY A 359 16.28 -11.27 0.23
CA GLY A 359 16.32 -10.82 -1.16
C GLY A 359 16.80 -11.90 -2.13
N LEU A 360 17.87 -12.64 -1.78
CA LEU A 360 18.37 -13.75 -2.60
C LEU A 360 17.37 -14.91 -2.67
N VAL A 361 16.72 -15.25 -1.56
CA VAL A 361 15.64 -16.24 -1.55
C VAL A 361 14.54 -15.81 -2.51
N LEU A 362 14.00 -14.60 -2.37
CA LEU A 362 12.92 -14.14 -3.24
C LEU A 362 13.32 -14.05 -4.71
N ALA A 363 14.53 -13.55 -5.03
CA ALA A 363 15.03 -13.49 -6.40
C ALA A 363 15.06 -14.88 -7.06
N ARG A 364 15.52 -15.89 -6.32
CA ARG A 364 15.57 -17.28 -6.78
C ARG A 364 14.20 -17.86 -7.08
N GLU A 365 13.16 -17.34 -6.45
CA GLU A 365 11.81 -17.86 -6.51
C GLU A 365 10.94 -17.17 -7.57
N TRP A 366 11.24 -15.92 -7.94
CA TRP A 366 10.46 -15.17 -8.94
C TRP A 366 10.83 -15.54 -10.36
N LEU A 367 9.92 -16.15 -11.11
CA LEU A 367 10.12 -16.36 -12.55
C LEU A 367 10.46 -15.06 -13.29
N ASP A 368 9.87 -13.95 -12.84
CA ASP A 368 10.08 -12.61 -13.39
C ASP A 368 11.19 -11.80 -12.67
N ASN A 369 12.21 -12.47 -12.13
CA ASN A 369 13.33 -11.79 -11.47
C ASN A 369 14.11 -10.89 -12.45
N GLU A 370 13.85 -9.59 -12.35
CA GLU A 370 14.60 -8.52 -12.99
C GLU A 370 15.45 -7.81 -11.94
N PRO A 371 16.78 -8.03 -11.88
CA PRO A 371 17.65 -7.50 -10.83
C PRO A 371 17.50 -5.99 -10.60
N GLY A 372 17.31 -5.22 -11.67
CA GLY A 372 17.13 -3.77 -11.59
C GLY A 372 15.86 -3.36 -10.83
N ILE A 373 14.78 -4.14 -10.96
CA ILE A 373 13.53 -3.96 -10.24
C ILE A 373 13.62 -4.57 -8.85
N HIS A 374 14.10 -5.81 -8.75
CA HIS A 374 14.14 -6.59 -7.52
C HIS A 374 14.95 -5.90 -6.42
N TRP A 375 16.21 -5.57 -6.68
CA TRP A 375 17.07 -4.93 -5.67
C TRP A 375 16.59 -3.51 -5.32
N SER A 376 16.00 -2.79 -6.28
CA SER A 376 15.33 -1.52 -6.01
C SER A 376 14.15 -1.65 -5.06
N GLN A 377 13.33 -2.69 -5.22
CA GLN A 377 12.20 -2.96 -4.35
C GLN A 377 12.63 -3.51 -2.99
N MET A 378 13.63 -4.40 -2.95
CA MET A 378 14.20 -4.88 -1.68
C MET A 378 14.68 -3.73 -0.81
N GLN A 379 15.39 -2.76 -1.39
CA GLN A 379 15.83 -1.56 -0.67
C GLN A 379 14.64 -0.68 -0.24
N MET A 380 13.65 -0.51 -1.11
CA MET A 380 12.48 0.32 -0.81
C MET A 380 11.63 -0.25 0.33
N GLN A 381 11.27 -1.53 0.26
CA GLN A 381 10.35 -2.15 1.22
C GLN A 381 11.04 -2.49 2.55
N SER A 382 12.37 -2.64 2.57
CA SER A 382 13.15 -2.75 3.80
C SER A 382 13.40 -1.40 4.50
N GLY A 383 13.06 -0.29 3.84
CA GLY A 383 13.21 1.05 4.37
C GLY A 383 14.64 1.61 4.28
N THR A 384 15.52 1.00 3.48
CA THR A 384 16.96 1.34 3.40
C THR A 384 17.30 2.40 2.35
N VAL A 385 16.33 2.88 1.57
CA VAL A 385 16.54 3.99 0.59
C VAL A 385 16.70 5.35 1.29
N GLY A 386 16.02 5.56 2.41
CA GLY A 386 16.11 6.80 3.20
C GLY A 386 15.29 8.01 2.71
N ILE A 387 14.97 8.11 1.41
CA ILE A 387 14.12 9.21 0.87
C ILE A 387 12.62 8.89 0.84
N ASN A 388 12.24 7.66 1.17
CA ASN A 388 10.86 7.19 1.19
C ASN A 388 10.31 7.17 2.64
N ARG A 389 8.99 7.36 2.77
CA ARG A 389 8.28 7.10 4.02
C ARG A 389 8.45 5.63 4.39
N LEU A 390 8.82 5.37 5.64
CA LEU A 390 8.89 4.01 6.17
C LEU A 390 7.49 3.38 6.17
N ARG A 391 7.33 2.26 5.46
CA ARG A 391 6.11 1.45 5.42
C ARG A 391 6.38 0.14 6.13
N ILE A 392 5.63 -0.12 7.21
CA ILE A 392 5.64 -1.41 7.94
C ILE A 392 4.26 -2.02 7.70
N TYR A 393 4.21 -3.13 6.96
CA TYR A 393 2.96 -3.78 6.57
C TYR A 393 2.50 -4.72 7.69
N SER A 394 1.30 -4.50 8.21
CA SER A 394 0.67 -5.42 9.16
C SER A 394 0.20 -6.69 8.43
N PRO A 395 0.75 -7.89 8.69
CA PRO A 395 0.33 -9.12 8.03
C PRO A 395 -1.15 -9.45 8.25
N THR A 396 -1.67 -9.23 9.46
CA THR A 396 -3.08 -9.53 9.80
C THR A 396 -4.04 -8.54 9.14
N ARG A 397 -3.70 -7.25 9.08
CA ARG A 397 -4.49 -6.26 8.34
C ARG A 397 -4.48 -6.53 6.84
N GLN A 398 -3.32 -6.86 6.27
CA GLN A 398 -3.24 -7.22 4.85
C GLN A 398 -4.07 -8.46 4.53
N ALA A 399 -4.08 -9.48 5.42
CA ALA A 399 -4.94 -10.64 5.27
C ALA A 399 -6.42 -10.24 5.17
N ARG A 400 -6.94 -9.48 6.15
CA ARG A 400 -8.34 -9.03 6.19
C ARG A 400 -8.75 -8.17 5.01
N GLU A 401 -7.87 -7.29 4.55
CA GLU A 401 -8.19 -6.34 3.46
C GLU A 401 -8.10 -6.99 2.07
N GLN A 402 -7.18 -7.94 1.88
CA GLN A 402 -6.86 -8.48 0.56
C GLN A 402 -7.40 -9.89 0.31
N ASP A 403 -7.77 -10.60 1.38
CA ASP A 403 -8.34 -11.95 1.38
C ASP A 403 -9.40 -12.07 2.50
N PRO A 404 -10.50 -11.29 2.45
CA PRO A 404 -11.45 -11.15 3.56
C PRO A 404 -12.07 -12.47 4.00
N ASP A 405 -12.30 -13.40 3.07
CA ASP A 405 -12.91 -14.71 3.36
C ASP A 405 -11.87 -15.81 3.63
N GLY A 406 -10.58 -15.49 3.51
CA GLY A 406 -9.48 -16.44 3.68
C GLY A 406 -9.34 -17.44 2.53
N THR A 407 -9.90 -17.15 1.35
CA THR A 407 -9.85 -18.01 0.16
C THR A 407 -8.42 -18.29 -0.29
N PHE A 408 -7.58 -17.25 -0.37
CA PHE A 408 -6.19 -17.43 -0.76
C PHE A 408 -5.40 -18.18 0.31
N ILE A 409 -5.63 -17.84 1.59
CA ILE A 409 -5.02 -18.53 2.72
C ILE A 409 -5.35 -20.02 2.71
N ARG A 410 -6.62 -20.41 2.57
CA ARG A 410 -7.04 -21.82 2.57
C ARG A 410 -6.49 -22.59 1.38
N ALA A 411 -6.35 -21.96 0.22
CA ALA A 411 -5.78 -22.59 -0.97
C ALA A 411 -4.31 -23.00 -0.77
N TRP A 412 -3.55 -22.22 -0.01
CA TRP A 412 -2.10 -22.44 0.18
C TRP A 412 -1.72 -22.99 1.56
N LEU A 413 -2.66 -22.97 2.52
CA LEU A 413 -2.53 -23.52 3.87
C LEU A 413 -3.73 -24.47 4.12
N PRO A 414 -3.77 -25.65 3.48
CA PRO A 414 -4.87 -26.59 3.63
C PRO A 414 -5.04 -27.07 5.09
N GLU A 415 -3.97 -27.03 5.90
CA GLU A 415 -4.06 -27.31 7.34
C GLU A 415 -4.90 -26.28 8.13
N LEU A 416 -5.26 -25.14 7.52
CA LEU A 416 -6.17 -24.13 8.08
C LEU A 416 -7.58 -24.19 7.46
N ALA A 417 -7.88 -25.19 6.62
CA ALA A 417 -9.16 -25.29 5.91
C ALA A 417 -10.38 -25.30 6.84
N ASP A 418 -10.26 -25.89 8.03
CA ASP A 418 -11.36 -26.01 9.01
C ASP A 418 -11.43 -24.84 10.01
N VAL A 419 -10.49 -23.88 9.94
CA VAL A 419 -10.53 -22.71 10.83
C VAL A 419 -11.73 -21.82 10.45
N PRO A 420 -12.61 -21.43 11.39
CA PRO A 420 -13.74 -20.56 11.07
C PRO A 420 -13.30 -19.23 10.49
N GLY A 421 -14.13 -18.63 9.61
CA GLY A 421 -13.80 -17.40 8.87
C GLY A 421 -13.31 -16.26 9.75
N ASP A 422 -13.95 -16.05 10.91
CA ASP A 422 -13.57 -14.98 11.87
C ASP A 422 -12.14 -15.13 12.42
N PHE A 423 -11.57 -16.34 12.36
CA PHE A 423 -10.25 -16.65 12.91
C PHE A 423 -9.20 -16.97 11.84
N ILE A 424 -9.55 -17.05 10.55
CA ILE A 424 -8.62 -17.51 9.50
C ILE A 424 -7.37 -16.63 9.36
N HIS A 425 -7.47 -15.34 9.69
CA HIS A 425 -6.33 -14.40 9.65
C HIS A 425 -5.51 -14.38 10.94
N THR A 426 -6.03 -14.95 12.02
CA THR A 426 -5.43 -15.01 13.36
C THR A 426 -5.75 -16.34 14.04
N PRO A 427 -5.38 -17.49 13.45
CA PRO A 427 -5.83 -18.81 13.93
C PRO A 427 -5.42 -19.10 15.37
N TRP A 428 -4.32 -18.49 15.84
CA TRP A 428 -3.81 -18.65 17.21
C TRP A 428 -4.73 -18.07 18.30
N VAL A 429 -5.73 -17.25 17.96
CA VAL A 429 -6.73 -16.76 18.94
C VAL A 429 -7.99 -17.63 19.00
N TRP A 430 -8.12 -18.60 18.08
CA TRP A 430 -9.24 -19.51 18.08
C TRP A 430 -9.12 -20.52 19.22
N SER A 431 -10.20 -20.83 19.92
CA SER A 431 -10.20 -21.83 21.00
C SER A 431 -9.79 -23.23 20.52
N GLY A 432 -9.93 -23.51 19.22
CA GLY A 432 -9.46 -24.72 18.56
C GLY A 432 -7.98 -24.71 18.14
N ALA A 433 -7.22 -23.65 18.40
CA ALA A 433 -5.84 -23.48 17.91
C ALA A 433 -4.91 -24.64 18.30
N SER A 434 -5.10 -25.25 19.47
CA SER A 434 -4.31 -26.40 19.94
C SER A 434 -4.51 -27.67 19.10
N ARG A 435 -5.55 -27.73 18.26
CA ARG A 435 -5.82 -28.84 17.35
C ARG A 435 -5.15 -28.65 15.99
N LEU A 436 -4.63 -27.46 15.69
CA LEU A 436 -3.99 -27.15 14.42
C LEU A 436 -2.55 -27.66 14.42
N THR A 437 -2.12 -28.22 13.29
CA THR A 437 -0.70 -28.52 13.02
C THR A 437 0.07 -27.29 12.54
N TYR A 438 -0.58 -26.12 12.50
CA TYR A 438 -0.02 -24.84 12.05
C TYR A 438 0.67 -24.11 13.21
N PRO A 439 1.90 -23.59 13.02
CA PRO A 439 2.69 -23.05 14.12
C PRO A 439 2.11 -21.74 14.67
N PRO A 440 2.34 -21.44 15.97
CA PRO A 440 2.00 -20.14 16.53
C PRO A 440 2.86 -19.01 15.92
N PRO A 441 2.41 -17.74 16.01
CA PRO A 441 3.19 -16.59 15.58
C PRO A 441 4.61 -16.61 16.15
N ILE A 442 5.59 -16.49 15.27
CA ILE A 442 7.01 -16.47 15.64
C ILE A 442 7.42 -15.21 16.42
N VAL A 443 6.65 -14.13 16.31
CA VAL A 443 6.85 -12.86 17.00
C VAL A 443 5.50 -12.27 17.39
N ASP A 444 5.48 -11.34 18.34
CA ASP A 444 4.32 -10.45 18.54
C ASP A 444 4.36 -9.31 17.51
N GLU A 445 3.30 -9.19 16.70
CA GLU A 445 3.25 -8.26 15.56
C GLU A 445 3.46 -6.80 16.00
N LEU A 446 2.77 -6.40 17.05
CA LEU A 446 2.73 -5.00 17.50
C LEU A 446 4.03 -4.61 18.18
N ALA A 447 4.58 -5.48 19.04
CA ALA A 447 5.86 -5.27 19.70
C ALA A 447 7.00 -5.22 18.68
N ALA A 448 7.05 -6.17 17.74
CA ALA A 448 8.05 -6.19 16.68
C ALA A 448 7.96 -4.93 15.78
N GLY A 449 6.75 -4.56 15.35
CA GLY A 449 6.51 -3.35 14.56
C GLY A 449 6.90 -2.05 15.29
N ARG A 450 6.63 -1.95 16.60
CA ARG A 450 7.06 -0.80 17.43
C ARG A 450 8.58 -0.76 17.57
N ALA A 451 9.22 -1.89 17.86
CA ALA A 451 10.68 -1.98 17.98
C ALA A 451 11.38 -1.58 16.67
N ALA A 452 10.87 -2.08 15.54
CA ALA A 452 11.36 -1.71 14.21
C ALA A 452 11.26 -0.21 13.94
N ARG A 453 10.10 0.38 14.23
CA ARG A 453 9.87 1.83 14.07
C ARG A 453 10.82 2.64 14.94
N ALA A 454 11.04 2.25 16.19
CA ALA A 454 11.95 2.93 17.11
C ALA A 454 13.39 2.90 16.56
N ARG A 455 13.91 1.73 16.19
CA ARG A 455 15.26 1.57 15.63
C ARG A 455 15.46 2.36 14.34
N MET A 456 14.49 2.30 13.41
CA MET A 456 14.54 3.10 12.17
C MET A 456 14.47 4.60 12.44
N THR A 457 13.71 5.03 13.45
CA THR A 457 13.60 6.45 13.83
C THR A 457 14.91 6.96 14.42
N ALA A 458 15.56 6.16 15.28
CA ALA A 458 16.88 6.47 15.81
C ALA A 458 17.92 6.60 14.70
N ALA A 459 17.98 5.64 13.78
CA ALA A 459 18.92 5.68 12.65
C ALA A 459 18.69 6.91 11.74
N ARG A 460 17.42 7.28 11.50
CA ARG A 460 17.02 8.47 10.73
C ARG A 460 17.38 9.80 11.40
N ALA A 461 17.62 9.81 12.70
CA ALA A 461 17.99 11.02 13.43
C ALA A 461 19.48 11.38 13.30
N THR A 462 20.30 10.47 12.76
CA THR A 462 21.75 10.70 12.61
C THR A 462 22.05 11.75 11.52
N PRO A 463 23.10 12.59 11.69
CA PRO A 463 23.51 13.53 10.65
C PRO A 463 23.90 12.84 9.33
N GLN A 464 24.56 11.68 9.42
CA GLN A 464 24.98 10.89 8.28
C GLN A 464 23.78 10.45 7.42
N PHE A 465 22.66 10.07 8.05
CA PHE A 465 21.44 9.70 7.33
C PHE A 465 20.93 10.85 6.46
N GLY A 466 20.93 12.09 7.00
CA GLY A 466 20.47 13.28 6.28
C GLY A 466 21.33 13.61 5.05
N ALA A 467 22.66 13.49 5.18
CA ALA A 467 23.59 13.67 4.07
C ALA A 467 23.38 12.63 2.96
N GLU A 468 23.28 11.35 3.34
CA GLU A 468 23.03 10.26 2.39
C GLU A 468 21.66 10.38 1.70
N ALA A 469 20.60 10.77 2.43
CA ALA A 469 19.28 10.99 1.85
C ALA A 469 19.30 12.09 0.77
N ARG A 470 20.08 13.16 0.97
CA ARG A 470 20.26 14.22 -0.02
C ARG A 470 20.97 13.71 -1.28
N ARG A 471 22.10 13.02 -1.12
CA ARG A 471 22.85 12.39 -2.22
C ARG A 471 21.96 11.47 -3.07
N ILE A 472 21.13 10.65 -2.41
CA ILE A 472 20.22 9.72 -3.08
C ILE A 472 19.12 10.48 -3.83
N TYR A 473 18.54 11.53 -3.23
CA TYR A 473 17.52 12.34 -3.89
C TYR A 473 18.06 13.07 -5.13
N GLU A 474 19.26 13.61 -5.05
CA GLU A 474 19.95 14.28 -6.16
C GLU A 474 20.20 13.29 -7.30
N ARG A 475 20.74 12.10 -7.00
CA ARG A 475 21.07 11.07 -8.01
C ARG A 475 19.85 10.34 -8.60
N HIS A 476 18.87 10.01 -7.76
CA HIS A 476 17.81 9.05 -8.11
C HIS A 476 16.38 9.63 -8.07
N GLY A 477 16.19 10.80 -7.46
CA GLY A 477 14.86 11.40 -7.28
C GLY A 477 14.16 11.68 -8.61
N SER A 478 12.91 11.22 -8.76
CA SER A 478 12.12 11.50 -9.96
C SER A 478 11.90 13.00 -10.15
N ARG A 479 12.25 13.50 -11.35
CA ARG A 479 12.03 14.90 -11.76
C ARG A 479 10.66 15.15 -12.40
N LYS A 480 9.83 14.11 -12.55
CA LYS A 480 8.55 14.17 -13.26
C LYS A 480 7.63 15.30 -12.79
N LYS A 481 7.56 15.55 -11.47
CA LYS A 481 6.74 16.66 -10.94
C LYS A 481 7.31 18.04 -11.25
N ALA A 482 8.63 18.21 -11.27
CA ALA A 482 9.27 19.47 -11.62
C ALA A 482 9.05 19.79 -13.11
N VAL A 483 9.19 18.78 -13.97
CA VAL A 483 8.89 18.88 -15.41
C VAL A 483 7.40 19.16 -15.64
N MET A 484 6.49 18.41 -15.03
CA MET A 484 5.03 18.66 -15.16
C MET A 484 4.62 20.05 -14.65
N ARG A 485 5.28 20.58 -13.60
CA ARG A 485 5.04 21.95 -13.13
C ARG A 485 5.56 22.99 -14.13
N ALA A 486 6.74 22.77 -14.70
CA ALA A 486 7.31 23.62 -15.73
C ALA A 486 6.45 23.61 -17.02
N GLU A 487 5.97 22.45 -17.45
CA GLU A 487 5.08 22.28 -18.60
C GLU A 487 3.71 22.95 -18.37
N ARG A 488 3.09 22.78 -17.19
CA ARG A 488 1.85 23.49 -16.85
C ARG A 488 2.04 25.00 -16.89
N LYS A 489 3.17 25.49 -16.37
CA LYS A 489 3.53 26.91 -16.40
C LYS A 489 3.73 27.40 -17.84
N ALA A 490 4.38 26.61 -18.70
CA ALA A 490 4.56 26.91 -20.12
C ALA A 490 3.23 26.89 -20.90
N GLN A 491 2.26 26.07 -20.49
CA GLN A 491 0.91 25.99 -21.06
C GLN A 491 -0.09 27.00 -20.46
N GLY A 492 0.36 27.93 -19.61
CA GLY A 492 -0.51 28.93 -18.97
C GLY A 492 -1.53 28.36 -17.97
N LEU A 493 -1.37 27.11 -17.55
CA LEU A 493 -2.27 26.46 -16.60
C LEU A 493 -1.95 26.91 -15.17
N PRO A 494 -2.95 27.30 -14.34
CA PRO A 494 -2.71 27.79 -12.99
C PRO A 494 -2.02 26.73 -12.12
N GLU A 495 -1.14 27.15 -11.22
CA GLU A 495 -0.50 26.22 -10.28
C GLU A 495 -1.55 25.51 -9.42
N PRO A 496 -1.40 24.20 -9.13
CA PRO A 496 -2.26 23.54 -8.17
C PRO A 496 -2.11 24.21 -6.80
N ARG A 497 -3.24 24.65 -6.22
CA ARG A 497 -3.29 25.36 -4.94
C ARG A 497 -2.42 24.63 -3.90
N PRO A 498 -1.49 25.32 -3.21
CA PRO A 498 -0.77 24.71 -2.11
C PRO A 498 -1.78 24.26 -1.05
N ARG A 499 -1.59 23.04 -0.52
CA ARG A 499 -2.35 22.61 0.66
C ARG A 499 -2.08 23.63 1.79
N PRO A 500 -3.11 24.03 2.55
CA PRO A 500 -2.97 25.08 3.55
C PRO A 500 -1.88 24.69 4.56
N THR A 501 -0.86 25.53 4.66
CA THR A 501 0.21 25.47 5.66
C THR A 501 -0.37 25.78 7.03
N ARG A 502 -0.37 24.78 7.94
CA ARG A 502 -0.57 25.05 9.37
C ARG A 502 0.67 25.75 9.90
N HIS A 503 0.51 26.97 10.40
CA HIS A 503 1.51 27.71 11.14
C HIS A 503 1.73 27.09 12.52
N THR A 504 2.94 26.61 12.80
CA THR A 504 3.57 26.68 14.12
C THR A 504 5.09 26.70 13.91
N ALA A 505 5.74 27.70 14.48
CA ALA A 505 7.18 27.88 14.46
C ALA A 505 7.84 26.86 15.40
N GLU A 506 8.84 26.12 14.89
CA GLU A 506 10.11 25.76 15.55
C GLU A 506 10.90 24.77 14.67
N THR A 507 12.19 25.06 14.47
CA THR A 507 13.26 24.26 13.85
C THR A 507 12.94 23.41 12.60
N ARG A 508 13.22 24.00 11.42
CA ARG A 508 13.20 23.35 10.09
C ARG A 508 14.02 22.05 10.04
N ARG A 509 13.35 20.91 9.89
CA ARG A 509 13.82 19.79 9.06
C ARG A 509 13.36 20.07 7.62
N PRO A 510 14.23 19.92 6.58
CA PRO A 510 13.76 20.06 5.21
C PRO A 510 12.68 19.00 4.95
N ALA A 511 11.50 19.45 4.50
CA ALA A 511 10.41 18.60 4.07
C ALA A 511 10.84 17.81 2.83
N MET A 512 11.51 16.68 3.04
CA MET A 512 11.89 15.74 1.99
C MET A 512 10.80 14.69 1.82
N SER A 513 10.01 14.85 0.75
CA SER A 513 9.34 13.82 -0.07
C SER A 513 7.85 14.05 -0.33
N ASP A 514 7.56 15.00 -1.23
CA ASP A 514 6.34 14.99 -2.06
C ASP A 514 6.48 13.95 -3.20
N GLN A 515 6.80 12.68 -2.89
CA GLN A 515 6.67 11.61 -3.89
C GLN A 515 5.19 11.21 -4.00
N PRO A 516 4.64 11.10 -5.22
CA PRO A 516 3.34 10.47 -5.39
C PRO A 516 3.43 9.04 -4.84
N ASP A 517 2.37 8.55 -4.21
CA ASP A 517 2.25 7.12 -3.96
C ASP A 517 2.55 6.40 -5.27
N LEU A 518 3.60 5.57 -5.27
CA LEU A 518 4.15 4.86 -6.44
C LEU A 518 3.05 4.17 -7.27
N PHE A 519 1.93 3.86 -6.62
CA PHE A 519 0.84 3.05 -7.14
C PHE A 519 -0.45 3.83 -7.39
N GLY A 520 -0.48 5.16 -7.20
CA GLY A 520 -1.73 5.91 -7.34
C GLY A 520 -2.84 5.38 -6.41
N LEU A 521 -2.47 4.69 -5.34
CA LEU A 521 -3.33 4.48 -4.20
C LEU A 521 -3.26 5.78 -3.43
N THR A 522 -4.13 6.72 -3.78
CA THR A 522 -4.92 7.28 -2.69
C THR A 522 -5.30 6.08 -1.82
N PRO A 523 -4.96 6.05 -0.51
CA PRO A 523 -5.67 5.14 0.37
C PRO A 523 -7.12 5.30 -0.03
N GLU A 524 -7.81 4.20 -0.36
CA GLU A 524 -9.26 4.31 -0.36
C GLU A 524 -9.61 5.04 0.94
N PRO A 525 -10.43 6.10 0.89
CA PRO A 525 -10.85 6.77 2.12
C PRO A 525 -11.24 5.64 3.06
N PRO A 526 -10.55 5.53 4.21
CA PRO A 526 -10.61 4.31 4.97
C PRO A 526 -12.09 4.05 5.24
N LYS A 527 -12.53 2.83 4.91
CA LYS A 527 -13.96 2.49 4.90
C LYS A 527 -14.55 2.96 6.21
N ALA A 528 -15.55 3.85 6.13
CA ALA A 528 -16.14 4.47 7.30
C ALA A 528 -16.51 3.37 8.31
N ILE A 529 -15.98 3.47 9.52
CA ILE A 529 -16.29 2.50 10.58
C ILE A 529 -17.59 2.96 11.21
N MET A 530 -18.69 2.72 10.50
CA MET A 530 -20.01 3.15 10.94
C MET A 530 -20.42 2.34 12.18
N PRO A 531 -20.69 2.99 13.32
CA PRO A 531 -21.27 2.30 14.47
C PRO A 531 -22.64 1.70 14.11
N ALA A 532 -22.87 0.45 14.52
CA ALA A 532 -24.15 -0.20 14.30
C ALA A 532 -25.30 0.53 15.03
N GLY A 533 -26.47 0.56 14.41
CA GLY A 533 -27.70 1.10 14.97
C GLY A 533 -27.78 2.63 15.04
N LEU A 534 -26.94 3.37 14.31
CA LEU A 534 -27.10 4.82 14.16
C LEU A 534 -28.24 5.14 13.19
N PRO A 535 -29.13 6.11 13.50
CA PRO A 535 -30.12 6.62 12.56
C PRO A 535 -29.49 7.18 11.27
N ASP A 536 -30.19 7.07 10.14
CA ASP A 536 -29.69 7.48 8.81
C ASP A 536 -29.29 8.96 8.73
N SER A 537 -29.97 9.82 9.49
CA SER A 537 -29.64 11.24 9.59
C SER A 537 -28.24 11.48 10.18
N TRP A 538 -27.87 10.73 11.22
CA TRP A 538 -26.52 10.78 11.78
C TRP A 538 -25.50 10.11 10.88
N GLN A 539 -25.85 8.99 10.24
CA GLN A 539 -24.97 8.33 9.28
C GLN A 539 -24.59 9.29 8.13
N ARG A 540 -25.56 10.03 7.59
CA ARG A 540 -25.33 11.05 6.56
C ARG A 540 -24.49 12.23 7.07
N ALA A 541 -24.80 12.74 8.25
CA ALA A 541 -24.11 13.91 8.80
C ALA A 541 -22.66 13.63 9.22
N LEU A 542 -22.39 12.43 9.77
CA LEU A 542 -21.11 12.08 10.39
C LEU A 542 -20.32 11.02 9.62
N GLY A 543 -20.83 10.50 8.50
CA GLY A 543 -20.13 9.53 7.65
C GLY A 543 -18.67 9.92 7.31
N PRO A 544 -18.38 11.17 6.92
CA PRO A 544 -17.01 11.62 6.68
C PRO A 544 -16.11 11.57 7.92
N GLU A 545 -16.66 11.81 9.11
CA GLU A 545 -15.95 11.75 10.38
C GLU A 545 -15.56 10.32 10.74
N PHE A 546 -16.45 9.35 10.51
CA PHE A 546 -16.18 7.92 10.71
C PHE A 546 -15.15 7.34 9.72
N ALA A 547 -14.89 8.05 8.62
CA ALA A 547 -13.83 7.75 7.66
C ALA A 547 -12.57 8.62 7.87
N ALA A 548 -12.56 9.52 8.85
CA ALA A 548 -11.45 10.44 9.06
C ALA A 548 -10.29 9.77 9.81
N PRO A 549 -9.02 10.06 9.48
CA PRO A 549 -7.86 9.42 10.12
C PRO A 549 -7.86 9.49 11.66
N TYR A 550 -8.29 10.62 12.25
CA TYR A 550 -8.34 10.77 13.70
C TYR A 550 -9.31 9.79 14.37
N PHE A 551 -10.39 9.41 13.68
CA PHE A 551 -11.41 8.51 14.22
C PHE A 551 -10.92 7.06 14.20
N HIS A 552 -10.12 6.69 13.20
CA HIS A 552 -9.40 5.41 13.19
C HIS A 552 -8.37 5.34 14.32
N GLU A 553 -7.59 6.40 14.53
CA GLU A 553 -6.64 6.49 15.65
C GLU A 553 -7.36 6.40 17.01
N LEU A 554 -8.50 7.08 17.15
CA LEU A 554 -9.36 7.02 18.33
C LEU A 554 -9.90 5.59 18.55
N LYS A 555 -10.38 4.91 17.50
CA LYS A 555 -10.82 3.51 17.61
C LYS A 555 -9.68 2.61 18.07
N ASP A 556 -8.52 2.71 17.43
CA ASP A 556 -7.36 1.87 17.76
C ASP A 556 -6.91 2.10 19.21
N PHE A 557 -6.92 3.38 19.65
CA PHE A 557 -6.73 3.73 21.05
C PHE A 557 -7.76 3.03 21.95
N LEU A 558 -9.07 3.13 21.66
CA LEU A 558 -10.12 2.54 22.50
C LEU A 558 -10.09 1.01 22.53
N VAL A 559 -9.71 0.36 21.44
CA VAL A 559 -9.53 -1.09 21.38
C VAL A 559 -8.39 -1.50 22.31
N GLU A 560 -7.26 -0.81 22.25
CA GLU A 560 -6.12 -1.08 23.13
C GLU A 560 -6.44 -0.77 24.59
N GLU A 561 -7.07 0.38 24.83
CA GLU A 561 -7.45 0.87 26.14
C GLU A 561 -8.42 -0.10 26.86
N ARG A 562 -9.34 -0.73 26.10
CA ARG A 562 -10.24 -1.77 26.62
C ARG A 562 -9.58 -3.12 26.89
N ARG A 563 -8.38 -3.38 26.39
CA ARG A 563 -7.61 -4.59 26.72
C ARG A 563 -6.94 -4.49 28.08
N GLY A 564 -6.47 -3.30 28.43
CA GLY A 564 -5.75 -3.04 29.68
C GLY A 564 -6.63 -2.53 30.83
N HIS A 565 -7.79 -1.97 30.52
CA HIS A 565 -8.61 -1.27 31.52
C HIS A 565 -10.12 -1.43 31.29
N THR A 566 -10.89 -1.32 32.39
CA THR A 566 -12.36 -1.18 32.33
C THR A 566 -12.72 0.21 31.82
N ILE A 567 -13.37 0.28 30.66
CA ILE A 567 -13.77 1.55 30.02
C ILE A 567 -15.29 1.70 29.98
N PHE A 568 -15.77 2.85 30.45
CA PHE A 568 -17.18 3.23 30.47
C PHE A 568 -17.52 4.29 29.41
N PRO A 569 -18.74 4.26 28.84
CA PRO A 569 -19.70 3.17 28.93
C PRO A 569 -19.20 1.92 28.15
N PRO A 570 -19.85 0.75 28.30
CA PRO A 570 -19.57 -0.42 27.46
C PRO A 570 -19.61 -0.09 25.96
N ALA A 571 -18.84 -0.82 25.14
CA ALA A 571 -18.69 -0.50 23.71
C ALA A 571 -20.03 -0.35 22.93
N PRO A 572 -21.05 -1.21 23.15
CA PRO A 572 -22.35 -1.04 22.51
C PRO A 572 -23.01 0.30 22.84
N ASP A 573 -22.79 0.86 24.03
CA ASP A 573 -23.51 2.02 24.55
C ASP A 573 -22.89 3.37 24.17
N VAL A 574 -21.65 3.39 23.65
CA VAL A 574 -20.87 4.63 23.42
C VAL A 574 -21.64 5.68 22.60
N PHE A 575 -22.46 5.26 21.64
CA PHE A 575 -23.20 6.14 20.74
C PHE A 575 -24.70 6.27 21.09
N ASN A 576 -25.14 5.83 22.28
CA ASN A 576 -26.56 5.83 22.64
C ASN A 576 -27.22 7.22 22.56
N ALA A 577 -26.49 8.30 22.88
CA ALA A 577 -27.01 9.67 22.68
C ALA A 577 -27.44 9.95 21.23
N LEU A 578 -26.69 9.44 20.25
CA LEU A 578 -27.03 9.60 18.82
C LEU A 578 -28.09 8.58 18.38
N ARG A 579 -28.15 7.41 19.02
CA ARG A 579 -29.16 6.39 18.68
C ARG A 579 -30.55 6.74 19.16
N PHE A 580 -30.65 7.28 20.38
CA PHE A 580 -31.94 7.64 20.99
C PHE A 580 -32.46 8.99 20.51
N THR A 581 -31.60 9.83 19.92
CA THR A 581 -31.99 11.15 19.43
C THR A 581 -31.52 11.35 17.99
N PRO A 582 -32.31 10.91 16.98
CA PRO A 582 -32.03 11.19 15.57
C PRO A 582 -31.82 12.69 15.31
N LEU A 583 -30.94 13.06 14.39
CA LEU A 583 -30.54 14.46 14.15
C LEU A 583 -31.74 15.35 13.82
N GLU A 584 -32.72 14.88 13.05
CA GLU A 584 -33.96 15.57 12.69
C GLU A 584 -34.83 15.91 13.89
N ASP A 585 -34.80 15.09 14.94
CA ASP A 585 -35.63 15.24 16.13
C ASP A 585 -35.00 16.11 17.20
N VAL A 586 -33.69 16.39 17.10
CA VAL A 586 -32.98 17.22 18.08
C VAL A 586 -33.68 18.58 18.25
N LYS A 587 -34.13 18.85 19.48
CA LYS A 587 -34.72 20.11 19.98
C LYS A 587 -33.80 20.80 20.97
N VAL A 588 -33.09 20.03 21.78
CA VAL A 588 -32.20 20.53 22.83
C VAL A 588 -30.89 19.75 22.80
N LEU A 589 -29.76 20.41 23.01
CA LEU A 589 -28.46 19.76 23.23
C LEU A 589 -27.95 20.15 24.61
N ILE A 590 -27.74 19.15 25.47
CA ILE A 590 -27.12 19.33 26.79
C ILE A 590 -25.74 18.69 26.78
N LEU A 591 -24.70 19.49 27.02
CA LEU A 591 -23.32 19.04 26.91
C LEU A 591 -22.69 18.73 28.28
N GLY A 592 -22.39 17.44 28.50
CA GLY A 592 -21.56 16.95 29.59
C GLY A 592 -20.07 16.94 29.22
N GLN A 593 -19.22 16.70 30.22
CA GLN A 593 -17.77 16.65 30.05
C GLN A 593 -17.32 15.25 29.60
N ASP A 594 -17.46 14.26 30.48
CA ASP A 594 -17.14 12.84 30.27
C ASP A 594 -18.16 11.94 31.00
N PRO A 595 -18.25 10.64 30.67
CA PRO A 595 -19.22 9.75 31.31
C PRO A 595 -18.91 9.53 32.79
N TYR A 596 -19.91 9.07 33.55
CA TYR A 596 -19.65 8.59 34.90
C TYR A 596 -18.69 7.38 34.88
N HIS A 597 -17.68 7.40 35.76
CA HIS A 597 -16.53 6.50 35.68
C HIS A 597 -16.55 5.36 36.72
N ARG A 598 -17.71 5.01 37.30
CA ARG A 598 -17.87 3.83 38.17
C ARG A 598 -18.71 2.74 37.47
N PRO A 599 -18.52 1.46 37.84
CA PRO A 599 -19.28 0.34 37.31
C PRO A 599 -20.79 0.55 37.33
N GLY A 600 -21.45 0.14 36.25
CA GLY A 600 -22.91 0.19 36.10
C GLY A 600 -23.50 1.58 35.87
N GLN A 601 -22.74 2.68 35.99
CA GLN A 601 -23.28 4.04 35.89
C GLN A 601 -23.54 4.47 34.45
N ALA A 602 -22.49 4.66 33.66
CA ALA A 602 -22.60 5.26 32.33
C ALA A 602 -23.20 4.29 31.28
N HIS A 603 -24.10 4.82 30.46
CA HIS A 603 -24.75 4.10 29.35
C HIS A 603 -24.82 4.93 28.05
N GLY A 604 -23.97 5.95 27.91
CA GLY A 604 -23.84 6.74 26.69
C GLY A 604 -24.62 8.05 26.63
N LEU A 605 -25.47 8.35 27.63
CA LEU A 605 -26.09 9.67 27.82
C LEU A 605 -25.34 10.49 28.88
N SER A 606 -25.16 11.79 28.64
CA SER A 606 -24.63 12.71 29.66
C SER A 606 -25.61 12.86 30.83
N PHE A 607 -25.07 13.04 32.03
CA PHE A 607 -25.82 13.19 33.29
C PHE A 607 -26.76 12.03 33.68
N SER A 608 -26.86 10.96 32.90
CA SER A 608 -27.76 9.82 33.16
C SER A 608 -27.02 8.59 33.69
N VAL A 609 -27.72 7.80 34.51
CA VAL A 609 -27.28 6.48 35.00
C VAL A 609 -28.33 5.41 34.75
N ARG A 610 -27.92 4.14 34.67
CA ARG A 610 -28.85 3.00 34.49
C ARG A 610 -29.84 2.86 35.66
N PRO A 611 -31.01 2.21 35.45
CA PRO A 611 -31.93 1.86 36.52
C PRO A 611 -31.24 1.12 37.67
N GLY A 612 -31.64 1.38 38.91
CA GLY A 612 -31.06 0.76 40.11
C GLY A 612 -29.73 1.39 40.59
N VAL A 613 -29.11 2.28 39.82
CA VAL A 613 -27.90 2.99 40.24
C VAL A 613 -28.28 4.22 41.09
N THR A 614 -27.54 4.42 42.19
CA THR A 614 -27.70 5.61 43.03
C THR A 614 -27.52 6.90 42.22
N ILE A 615 -28.46 7.84 42.38
CA ILE A 615 -28.48 9.12 41.67
C ILE A 615 -27.20 9.92 42.01
N PRO A 616 -26.34 10.23 41.01
CA PRO A 616 -25.10 10.98 41.24
C PRO A 616 -25.36 12.39 41.77
N PRO A 617 -24.40 13.01 42.51
CA PRO A 617 -24.58 14.35 43.08
C PRO A 617 -24.98 15.42 42.05
N SER A 618 -24.38 15.39 40.85
CA SER A 618 -24.72 16.29 39.75
C SER A 618 -26.17 16.15 39.30
N LEU A 619 -26.67 14.92 39.17
CA LEU A 619 -28.06 14.69 38.79
C LEU A 619 -29.05 15.04 39.91
N ARG A 620 -28.67 14.85 41.19
CA ARG A 620 -29.47 15.34 42.32
C ARG A 620 -29.62 16.86 42.29
N ASN A 621 -28.57 17.59 41.93
CA ASN A 621 -28.63 19.04 41.79
C ASN A 621 -29.47 19.47 40.58
N ILE A 622 -29.40 18.74 39.47
CA ILE A 622 -30.31 18.93 38.32
C ILE A 622 -31.78 18.76 38.76
N TYR A 623 -32.11 17.72 39.54
CA TYR A 623 -33.50 17.52 40.04
C TYR A 623 -33.95 18.59 41.04
N LYS A 624 -33.05 19.07 41.91
CA LYS A 624 -33.35 20.20 42.80
C LYS A 624 -33.66 21.48 42.01
N GLU A 625 -32.86 21.77 40.97
CA GLU A 625 -33.12 22.93 40.12
C GLU A 625 -34.41 22.76 39.31
N LEU A 626 -34.68 21.58 38.76
CA LEU A 626 -35.96 21.28 38.09
C LEU A 626 -37.17 21.53 39.00
N GLN A 627 -37.11 21.08 40.25
CA GLN A 627 -38.18 21.27 41.22
C GLN A 627 -38.41 22.75 41.55
N ALA A 628 -37.34 23.56 41.57
CA ALA A 628 -37.42 24.99 41.81
C ALA A 628 -37.84 25.79 40.55
N ASP A 629 -37.51 25.30 39.36
CA ASP A 629 -37.75 25.94 38.07
C ASP A 629 -39.13 25.64 37.50
N LEU A 630 -39.63 24.40 37.68
CA LEU A 630 -40.91 23.93 37.12
C LEU A 630 -41.89 23.54 38.24
N PRO A 631 -42.95 24.35 38.47
CA PRO A 631 -44.01 23.99 39.40
C PRO A 631 -44.66 22.65 39.03
N GLY A 632 -44.75 21.73 39.99
CA GLY A 632 -45.34 20.40 39.79
C GLY A 632 -44.36 19.28 39.45
N PHE A 633 -43.07 19.59 39.21
CA PHE A 633 -42.07 18.54 39.01
C PHE A 633 -41.81 17.76 40.31
N VAL A 634 -41.90 16.44 40.21
CA VAL A 634 -41.63 15.51 41.31
C VAL A 634 -40.36 14.71 40.97
N PRO A 635 -39.27 14.87 41.76
CA PRO A 635 -38.03 14.13 41.52
C PRO A 635 -38.25 12.60 41.52
N PRO A 636 -37.85 11.88 40.46
CA PRO A 636 -37.96 10.43 40.41
C PRO A 636 -36.93 9.76 41.32
N ARG A 637 -37.13 8.47 41.60
CA ARG A 637 -36.19 7.65 42.41
C ARG A 637 -35.09 6.97 41.59
N HIS A 638 -34.90 7.36 40.33
CA HIS A 638 -33.87 6.82 39.43
C HIS A 638 -33.18 7.93 38.63
N GLY A 639 -32.05 7.63 38.00
CA GLY A 639 -31.30 8.59 37.17
C GLY A 639 -31.28 8.29 35.66
N TYR A 640 -32.16 7.42 35.19
CA TYR A 640 -32.29 7.08 33.77
C TYR A 640 -33.06 8.16 33.00
N LEU A 641 -32.40 8.82 32.05
CA LEU A 641 -32.90 10.01 31.34
C LEU A 641 -33.29 9.70 29.88
N ARG A 642 -33.50 8.43 29.53
CA ARG A 642 -33.85 8.03 28.16
C ARG A 642 -35.13 8.72 27.66
N ALA A 643 -36.14 8.86 28.53
CA ALA A 643 -37.39 9.57 28.21
C ALA A 643 -37.20 11.04 27.81
N TRP A 644 -36.08 11.68 28.19
CA TRP A 644 -35.71 13.01 27.66
C TRP A 644 -35.08 12.91 26.27
N ALA A 645 -34.23 11.90 26.04
CA ALA A 645 -33.62 11.67 24.73
C ALA A 645 -34.68 11.38 23.66
N ASP A 646 -35.71 10.59 24.00
CA ASP A 646 -36.83 10.24 23.12
C ASP A 646 -37.68 11.48 22.73
N GLN A 647 -37.62 12.57 23.52
CA GLN A 647 -38.30 13.84 23.22
C GLN A 647 -37.45 14.81 22.39
N GLY A 648 -36.25 14.42 21.96
CA GLY A 648 -35.35 15.28 21.19
C GLY A 648 -34.24 15.96 22.00
N ILE A 649 -33.97 15.52 23.23
CA ILE A 649 -32.86 16.05 24.04
C ILE A 649 -31.58 15.24 23.81
N LEU A 650 -30.66 15.80 23.05
CA LEU A 650 -29.35 15.20 22.82
C LEU A 650 -28.44 15.40 24.04
N LEU A 651 -28.40 14.37 24.90
CA LEU A 651 -27.54 14.29 26.10
C LEU A 651 -26.13 13.82 25.74
N LEU A 652 -25.31 14.73 25.21
CA LEU A 652 -23.97 14.43 24.67
C LEU A 652 -22.86 14.70 25.70
N ASN A 653 -21.84 13.86 25.76
CA ASN A 653 -20.57 14.20 26.44
C ASN A 653 -19.54 14.70 25.44
N ALA A 654 -18.64 15.60 25.84
CA ALA A 654 -17.56 16.06 24.97
C ALA A 654 -16.45 15.02 24.75
N VAL A 655 -16.27 14.13 25.71
CA VAL A 655 -15.49 12.89 25.60
C VAL A 655 -16.45 11.73 25.82
N LEU A 656 -16.57 10.78 24.89
CA LEU A 656 -17.62 9.75 24.96
C LEU A 656 -17.25 8.50 25.78
N THR A 657 -16.01 8.41 26.26
CA THR A 657 -15.54 7.27 27.04
C THR A 657 -14.58 7.72 28.14
N VAL A 658 -14.49 6.92 29.20
CA VAL A 658 -13.62 7.18 30.36
C VAL A 658 -13.14 5.87 30.95
N ARG A 659 -11.97 5.90 31.58
CA ARG A 659 -11.42 4.78 32.33
C ARG A 659 -12.02 4.72 33.73
N GLU A 660 -12.27 3.52 34.22
CA GLU A 660 -12.74 3.30 35.59
C GLU A 660 -11.90 4.07 36.62
N GLY A 661 -12.59 4.81 37.49
CA GLY A 661 -11.97 5.59 38.56
C GLY A 661 -11.16 6.82 38.12
N GLN A 662 -11.06 7.13 36.82
CA GLN A 662 -10.21 8.19 36.29
C GLN A 662 -10.99 9.14 35.37
N ALA A 663 -11.64 10.14 35.95
CA ALA A 663 -12.31 11.20 35.20
C ALA A 663 -11.36 11.86 34.18
N ASN A 664 -11.86 12.15 32.98
CA ASN A 664 -11.15 12.75 31.85
C ASN A 664 -9.94 11.95 31.31
N SER A 665 -9.81 10.66 31.63
CA SER A 665 -8.68 9.85 31.17
C SER A 665 -8.51 9.82 29.64
N HIS A 666 -9.59 9.99 28.87
CA HIS A 666 -9.59 9.95 27.41
C HIS A 666 -9.67 11.34 26.75
N ALA A 667 -9.41 12.40 27.50
CA ALA A 667 -9.25 13.74 26.94
C ALA A 667 -8.09 13.79 25.94
N ASN A 668 -8.25 14.58 24.88
CA ASN A 668 -7.33 14.77 23.76
C ASN A 668 -7.00 13.50 22.97
N LYS A 669 -7.85 12.46 23.04
CA LYS A 669 -7.68 11.21 22.29
C LYS A 669 -8.44 11.18 20.96
N GLY A 670 -9.18 12.24 20.64
CA GLY A 670 -9.89 12.41 19.37
C GLY A 670 -11.39 12.59 19.50
N TRP A 671 -11.98 12.30 20.67
CA TRP A 671 -13.41 12.47 20.91
C TRP A 671 -13.89 13.90 20.74
N GLU A 672 -13.08 14.88 21.11
CA GLU A 672 -13.43 16.30 21.01
C GLU A 672 -13.63 16.73 19.57
N HIS A 673 -12.89 16.16 18.62
CA HIS A 673 -13.07 16.43 17.20
C HIS A 673 -14.41 15.89 16.70
N PHE A 674 -14.73 14.65 17.10
CA PHE A 674 -15.97 13.98 16.74
C PHE A 674 -17.19 14.72 17.31
N THR A 675 -17.17 15.05 18.60
CA THR A 675 -18.26 15.77 19.26
C THR A 675 -18.39 17.21 18.77
N ASP A 676 -17.31 17.87 18.36
CA ASP A 676 -17.38 19.15 17.64
C ASP A 676 -18.13 19.01 16.31
N ALA A 677 -17.93 17.91 15.57
CA ALA A 677 -18.68 17.64 14.35
C ALA A 677 -20.17 17.39 14.62
N VAL A 678 -20.51 16.68 15.71
CA VAL A 678 -21.90 16.53 16.17
C VAL A 678 -22.54 17.89 16.44
N ILE A 679 -21.87 18.76 17.21
CA ILE A 679 -22.38 20.11 17.52
C ILE A 679 -22.56 20.94 16.24
N ARG A 680 -21.62 20.87 15.29
CA ARG A 680 -21.76 21.56 13.99
C ARG A 680 -22.93 21.04 13.17
N ALA A 681 -23.17 19.72 13.17
CA ALA A 681 -24.32 19.13 12.48
C ALA A 681 -25.64 19.64 13.08
N VAL A 682 -25.73 19.72 14.41
CA VAL A 682 -26.91 20.27 15.10
C VAL A 682 -27.07 21.77 14.84
N ASN A 683 -25.98 22.54 14.86
CA ASN A 683 -25.97 23.98 14.53
C ASN A 683 -26.33 24.26 13.05
N GLY A 684 -26.19 23.27 12.18
CA GLY A 684 -26.60 23.38 10.78
C GLY A 684 -28.11 23.24 10.56
N LYS A 685 -28.88 22.87 11.59
CA LYS A 685 -30.32 22.64 11.45
C LYS A 685 -31.07 23.96 11.21
N PRO A 686 -31.99 24.02 10.24
CA PRO A 686 -32.80 25.20 10.02
C PRO A 686 -33.80 25.45 11.17
N GLU A 687 -34.24 24.39 11.85
CA GLU A 687 -35.12 24.52 13.02
C GLU A 687 -34.35 24.98 14.26
N ARG A 688 -35.05 25.73 15.13
CA ARG A 688 -34.47 26.13 16.42
C ARG A 688 -34.07 24.90 17.24
N VAL A 689 -32.89 25.03 17.83
CA VAL A 689 -32.32 24.11 18.83
C VAL A 689 -31.84 24.95 19.99
N VAL A 690 -32.10 24.50 21.22
CA VAL A 690 -31.61 25.15 22.44
C VAL A 690 -30.37 24.43 22.94
N PHE A 691 -29.25 25.13 23.04
CA PHE A 691 -27.98 24.58 23.53
C PHE A 691 -27.78 24.97 24.99
N VAL A 692 -27.73 23.96 25.87
CA VAL A 692 -27.55 24.15 27.30
C VAL A 692 -26.10 23.81 27.67
N LEU A 693 -25.33 24.83 28.05
CA LEU A 693 -23.89 24.74 28.28
C LEU A 693 -23.56 24.98 29.75
N TRP A 694 -23.50 23.90 30.53
CA TRP A 694 -23.18 23.95 31.96
C TRP A 694 -21.67 23.88 32.22
N GLY A 695 -21.15 24.90 32.89
CA GLY A 695 -19.75 24.96 33.31
C GLY A 695 -18.77 25.41 32.23
N ALA A 696 -17.55 25.71 32.65
CA ALA A 696 -16.54 26.34 31.79
C ALA A 696 -16.16 25.50 30.57
N TYR A 697 -16.19 24.17 30.68
CA TYR A 697 -15.87 23.28 29.56
C TYR A 697 -16.93 23.38 28.45
N ALA A 698 -18.22 23.24 28.79
CA ALA A 698 -19.30 23.30 27.80
C ALA A 698 -19.37 24.68 27.15
N ARG A 699 -19.21 25.75 27.93
CA ARG A 699 -19.21 27.14 27.45
C ARG A 699 -18.13 27.42 26.40
N LYS A 700 -16.97 26.73 26.45
CA LYS A 700 -15.94 26.85 25.38
C LYS A 700 -16.43 26.40 24.01
N LYS A 701 -17.47 25.55 23.93
CA LYS A 701 -18.07 25.09 22.68
C LYS A 701 -19.05 26.09 22.07
N ARG A 702 -19.39 27.19 22.77
CA ARG A 702 -20.23 28.29 22.26
C ARG A 702 -19.78 28.79 20.89
N LYS A 703 -18.47 28.82 20.62
CA LYS A 703 -17.90 29.24 19.33
C LYS A 703 -18.32 28.37 18.12
N LEU A 704 -18.85 27.18 18.36
CA LEU A 704 -19.35 26.27 17.31
C LEU A 704 -20.84 26.51 17.00
N ILE A 705 -21.53 27.29 17.84
CA ILE A 705 -22.95 27.60 17.72
C ILE A 705 -23.06 28.99 17.11
N THR A 706 -23.27 29.04 15.81
CA THR A 706 -23.27 30.27 15.00
C THR A 706 -24.62 30.55 14.34
N GLY A 707 -25.55 29.58 14.33
CA GLY A 707 -26.86 29.73 13.73
C GLY A 707 -27.70 30.75 14.52
N PRO A 708 -28.18 31.84 13.89
CA PRO A 708 -28.90 32.91 14.57
C PRO A 708 -30.27 32.48 15.13
N GLN A 709 -30.83 31.38 14.60
CA GLN A 709 -32.09 30.79 15.06
C GLN A 709 -31.97 30.04 16.38
N HIS A 710 -30.75 29.64 16.78
CA HIS A 710 -30.52 28.85 17.98
C HIS A 710 -30.44 29.73 19.24
N VAL A 711 -30.80 29.16 20.38
CA VAL A 711 -30.70 29.82 21.69
C VAL A 711 -29.63 29.09 22.50
N VAL A 712 -28.76 29.85 23.18
CA VAL A 712 -27.72 29.28 24.05
C VAL A 712 -28.00 29.71 25.48
N ILE A 713 -28.14 28.74 26.39
CA ILE A 713 -28.34 28.95 27.82
C ILE A 713 -27.07 28.49 28.53
N GLU A 714 -26.40 29.40 29.22
CA GLU A 714 -25.15 29.15 29.94
C GLU A 714 -25.37 29.27 31.44
N SER A 715 -24.87 28.31 32.22
CA SER A 715 -24.81 28.44 33.69
C SER A 715 -23.61 27.71 34.27
N ALA A 716 -23.44 27.72 35.60
CA ALA A 716 -22.39 26.95 36.25
C ALA A 716 -22.63 25.43 36.10
N HIS A 717 -21.63 24.60 36.40
CA HIS A 717 -21.80 23.15 36.33
C HIS A 717 -22.68 22.67 37.51
N PRO A 718 -23.57 21.68 37.36
CA PRO A 718 -24.39 21.15 38.45
C PRO A 718 -23.60 20.31 39.49
N SER A 719 -22.26 20.34 39.47
CA SER A 719 -21.44 19.58 40.42
C SER A 719 -21.44 20.21 41.80
N PRO A 720 -21.15 19.44 42.87
CA PRO A 720 -21.02 19.99 44.23
C PRO A 720 -20.01 21.14 44.36
N LEU A 721 -19.01 21.20 43.48
CA LEU A 721 -17.98 22.25 43.46
C LEU A 721 -18.50 23.61 42.97
N SER A 722 -19.68 23.67 42.34
CA SER A 722 -20.22 24.88 41.71
C SER A 722 -21.74 25.03 41.83
N GLU A 723 -22.39 24.20 42.64
CA GLU A 723 -23.85 24.10 42.75
C GLU A 723 -24.52 25.42 43.17
N ALA A 724 -23.89 26.19 44.05
CA ALA A 724 -24.41 27.49 44.49
C ALA A 724 -24.58 28.50 43.35
N LYS A 725 -23.80 28.37 42.26
CA LYS A 725 -23.90 29.21 41.06
C LYS A 725 -24.76 28.57 39.96
N PHE A 726 -25.16 27.32 40.15
CA PHE A 726 -26.07 26.61 39.25
C PHE A 726 -27.53 26.81 39.68
N PHE A 727 -27.79 26.83 40.99
CA PHE A 727 -29.14 27.04 41.51
C PHE A 727 -29.68 28.43 41.16
N GLY A 728 -30.96 28.48 40.77
CA GLY A 728 -31.62 29.70 40.30
C GLY A 728 -31.29 30.08 38.86
N SER A 729 -30.51 29.25 38.14
CA SER A 729 -30.23 29.48 36.71
C SER A 729 -31.43 29.19 35.81
N ARG A 730 -32.45 28.49 36.31
CA ARG A 730 -33.74 28.21 35.68
C ARG A 730 -33.65 27.80 34.20
N PRO A 731 -32.79 26.83 33.84
CA PRO A 731 -32.53 26.53 32.45
C PRO A 731 -33.70 25.79 31.78
N PHE A 732 -34.56 25.10 32.52
CA PHE A 732 -35.61 24.23 31.97
C PHE A 732 -36.83 25.03 31.50
N SER A 733 -37.29 25.99 32.31
CA SER A 733 -38.34 26.94 31.89
C SER A 733 -37.88 27.81 30.72
N GLN A 734 -36.62 28.24 30.70
CA GLN A 734 -36.01 28.96 29.58
C GLN A 734 -35.94 28.12 28.30
N VAL A 735 -35.58 26.82 28.40
CA VAL A 735 -35.61 25.90 27.25
C VAL A 735 -37.03 25.81 26.68
N ASN A 736 -38.05 25.59 27.54
CA ASN A 736 -39.43 25.49 27.09
C ASN A 736 -39.91 26.77 26.42
N ALA A 737 -39.65 27.94 27.04
CA ALA A 737 -39.99 29.23 26.44
C ALA A 737 -39.30 29.45 25.09
N ALA A 738 -38.02 29.09 24.94
CA ALA A 738 -37.29 29.24 23.69
C ALA A 738 -37.82 28.32 22.57
N LEU A 739 -38.25 27.11 22.91
CA LEU A 739 -38.87 26.17 21.97
C LEU A 739 -40.29 26.59 21.57
N GLU A 740 -41.10 27.05 22.53
CA GLU A 740 -42.45 27.58 22.28
C GLU A 740 -42.43 28.79 21.35
N GLN A 741 -41.49 29.72 21.57
CA GLN A 741 -41.27 30.86 20.68
C GLN A 741 -40.93 30.47 19.23
N ALA A 742 -40.46 29.24 18.99
CA ALA A 742 -40.19 28.69 17.66
C ALA A 742 -41.20 27.65 17.21
N GLY A 743 -42.33 27.48 17.92
CA GLY A 743 -43.37 26.53 17.55
C GLY A 743 -42.95 25.05 17.63
N ARG A 744 -41.93 24.71 18.43
CA ARG A 744 -41.37 23.34 18.51
C ARG A 744 -41.96 22.47 19.63
N GLY A 745 -42.89 23.04 20.41
CA GLY A 745 -43.49 22.44 21.60
C GLY A 745 -42.51 22.37 22.78
N PRO A 746 -42.99 22.50 24.02
CA PRO A 746 -42.14 22.37 25.21
C PRO A 746 -41.64 20.92 25.37
N ILE A 747 -40.61 20.75 26.21
CA ILE A 747 -40.19 19.44 26.71
C ILE A 747 -41.01 19.10 27.96
N GLU A 748 -41.50 17.86 28.04
CA GLU A 748 -42.02 17.27 29.26
C GLU A 748 -40.85 16.78 30.12
N TRP A 749 -40.47 17.57 31.12
CA TRP A 749 -39.32 17.28 31.97
C TRP A 749 -39.61 16.24 33.04
N GLN A 750 -40.88 15.98 33.37
CA GLN A 750 -41.26 14.94 34.32
C GLN A 750 -40.87 13.56 33.78
N LEU A 751 -40.07 12.83 34.55
CA LEU A 751 -39.71 11.46 34.23
C LEU A 751 -40.76 10.47 34.78
N PRO A 752 -40.95 9.31 34.15
CA PRO A 752 -41.79 8.24 34.69
C PRO A 752 -41.40 7.85 36.12
N ALA A 753 -42.36 7.36 36.91
CA ALA A 753 -42.09 6.97 38.30
C ALA A 753 -41.17 5.74 38.41
N LYS A 754 -41.17 4.87 37.38
CA LYS A 754 -40.28 3.71 37.24
C LYS A 754 -39.51 3.84 35.93
N ALA A 755 -38.23 3.50 35.94
CA ALA A 755 -37.45 3.45 34.72
C ALA A 755 -37.79 2.16 33.96
N GLU A 756 -38.19 2.31 32.70
CA GLU A 756 -38.32 1.22 31.73
C GLU A 756 -37.07 1.24 30.85
N GLU A 757 -36.40 0.09 30.71
CA GLU A 757 -35.06 0.03 30.10
C GLU A 757 -35.08 0.13 28.57
#